data_AF-A0A812XWB8-F1
#
_entry.id   AF-A0A812XWB8-F1
#
_cell.length_a   1.000
_cell.length_b   1.000
_cell.length_c   1.000
_cell.angle_alpha   90.00
_cell.angle_beta   90.00
_cell.angle_gamma   90.00
#
_symmetry.space_group_name_H-M   'P 1'
#
loop_
_entity.id
_entity.type
_entity.pdbx_description
1 polymer ?
#
loop_
_entity_poly.entity_id
_entity_poly.type
_entity_poly.pdbx_seq_one_letter_code
_entity_poly.pdbx_strand_id
1 'polypeptide(L)'
;MTQPMGLLIWSVWGMRLAAGSPHLHATLDSAGGFAVTFDGAPWLEGGEVRVGNLSSQSGLVLLSRARTPGRDALGGYVSEQMIWGRSDTKRPIMHASIRAYDDDPSFLVFEQFFPEDVRVDAAKWGTKLAAPVTLFPSFKSQGHAGDLDCFAYHGVFPQMRNCNLANYTPTHQGGAPLVLYNATASSRPMTVFAPLTTPKAQHMFAGDKLIGAGVKGTVPFIPSGWKQTFILSAGFGVLDGMMVWGDRMLKFTGKQRADMYRDDVVGSIGFWTDNGGYYHYATGSNETYEEVLPKVKEYHDSLGIPFKHWQFDSWFYPKDGKVDPGGGGGAVVNWTALPSVFPHGMAYIQSKLGVPMVMHNRQWSPTSDYVKHEPFKWYASPKAAVPEDPEAFFRWFFTQQEGWGLAMYEQDWMCTEYDNVEALQTNISMGDLWLHGMAAGAESSGRTVQYCMPYAYDVLSASAYPAVTNARATDDYIGRDKQWAIGATSMFYWAIGILPFKDGFYSSNLQQVGGQVVGPETAPNRAALMAVLSGAMVGPMDGIYLLNFTRVMSTCRADGKVLKPDLPIMPLESCFNAGVDPAGCHNYFSYSDLPGAGRNFYLFMDRPGQLQLRDVMPAGPGASAYAVYDWYGRTLAWLDAAAPESAFSVPGGYENHSYALLAPVIRSSGWALIGERAKLVPTSSHRFRVLDAKSGMLSVEVNGVAGEAVEVCAAERHSGLLCKEIRFTQSGSLAVKFAAQDSGLVTYV
;
A
#
# COMPACT_ATOMS: atom_id res chain seq x y z
N MET A 1 3.80 31.88 -30.70
CA MET A 1 4.51 31.03 -29.73
C MET A 1 3.79 31.13 -28.41
N THR A 2 2.87 30.21 -28.17
CA THR A 2 1.90 30.23 -27.06
C THR A 2 2.16 29.01 -26.20
N GLN A 3 2.58 29.23 -24.95
CA GLN A 3 2.68 28.21 -23.90
C GLN A 3 1.27 27.75 -23.48
N PRO A 4 1.05 26.47 -23.17
CA PRO A 4 -0.22 26.02 -22.62
C PRO A 4 -0.25 26.27 -21.11
N MET A 5 -1.32 26.93 -20.64
CA MET A 5 -1.68 27.02 -19.24
C MET A 5 -2.08 25.63 -18.72
N GLY A 6 -1.37 25.13 -17.70
CA GLY A 6 -1.76 23.95 -16.96
C GLY A 6 -2.98 24.23 -16.08
N LEU A 7 -4.05 23.45 -16.26
CA LEU A 7 -5.18 23.41 -15.34
C LEU A 7 -4.71 22.81 -14.00
N LEU A 8 -4.74 23.62 -12.94
CA LEU A 8 -4.72 23.12 -11.56
C LEU A 8 -6.06 22.43 -11.27
N ILE A 9 -6.03 21.10 -11.19
CA ILE A 9 -7.15 20.31 -10.65
C ILE A 9 -7.12 20.48 -9.13
N TRP A 10 -8.03 21.30 -8.61
CA TRP A 10 -8.33 21.33 -7.17
C TRP A 10 -9.12 20.06 -6.84
N SER A 11 -8.55 19.20 -5.99
CA SER A 11 -9.23 18.05 -5.41
C SER A 11 -10.42 18.52 -4.58
N VAL A 12 -11.61 18.08 -4.96
CA VAL A 12 -12.87 18.41 -4.28
C VAL A 12 -13.00 17.52 -3.03
N TRP A 13 -12.31 17.89 -1.95
CA TRP A 13 -12.65 17.42 -0.61
C TRP A 13 -13.76 18.34 -0.06
N GLY A 14 -15.01 17.88 -0.22
CA GLY A 14 -16.20 18.58 0.23
C GLY A 14 -16.29 18.66 1.76
N MET A 15 -16.40 19.90 2.25
CA MET A 15 -16.92 20.38 3.53
C MET A 15 -17.23 19.33 4.62
N ARG A 16 -16.28 19.20 5.57
CA ARG A 16 -16.47 18.59 6.90
C ARG A 16 -17.45 19.41 7.75
N LEU A 17 -18.41 18.76 8.41
CA LEU A 17 -19.08 19.34 9.59
C LEU A 17 -18.12 19.24 10.80
N ALA A 18 -17.40 20.32 11.06
CA ALA A 18 -16.89 20.81 12.35
C ALA A 18 -16.46 19.80 13.44
N ALA A 19 -15.57 18.85 13.12
CA ALA A 19 -14.40 18.67 13.99
C ALA A 19 -13.32 19.59 13.41
N GLY A 20 -12.76 20.50 14.20
CA GLY A 20 -11.61 21.31 13.78
C GLY A 20 -10.43 20.40 13.39
N SER A 21 -9.40 20.93 12.75
CA SER A 21 -8.13 20.18 12.67
C SER A 21 -7.64 19.90 14.09
N PRO A 22 -7.22 18.66 14.42
CA PRO A 22 -6.76 18.35 15.76
C PRO A 22 -5.53 19.19 16.10
N HIS A 23 -5.27 19.41 17.37
CA HIS A 23 -4.15 20.23 17.82
C HIS A 23 -3.23 19.40 18.71
N LEU A 24 -1.97 19.23 18.31
CA LEU A 24 -0.93 18.66 19.17
C LEU A 24 -0.08 19.78 19.76
N HIS A 25 -0.06 19.85 21.09
CA HIS A 25 0.77 20.81 21.80
C HIS A 25 1.69 20.08 22.78
N ALA A 26 2.99 20.36 22.69
CA ALA A 26 4.01 19.82 23.57
C ALA A 26 4.48 20.88 24.58
N THR A 27 4.50 20.52 25.86
CA THR A 27 5.07 21.33 26.94
C THR A 27 6.32 20.66 27.50
N LEU A 28 7.44 21.39 27.60
CA LEU A 28 8.68 20.90 28.19
C LEU A 28 8.84 21.40 29.63
N ASP A 29 9.29 20.52 30.53
CA ASP A 29 9.67 20.87 31.89
C ASP A 29 11.15 21.32 32.00
N SER A 30 11.56 21.70 33.21
CA SER A 30 12.93 22.17 33.49
C SER A 30 13.99 21.05 33.47
N ALA A 31 13.58 19.79 33.57
CA ALA A 31 14.45 18.61 33.57
C ALA A 31 14.57 17.95 32.18
N GLY A 32 13.86 18.46 31.18
CA GLY A 32 13.83 17.90 29.82
C GLY A 32 12.76 16.82 29.61
N GLY A 33 11.88 16.61 30.59
CA GLY A 33 10.62 15.89 30.39
C GLY A 33 9.64 16.71 29.57
N PHE A 34 8.66 16.04 28.96
CA PHE A 34 7.64 16.70 28.17
C PHE A 34 6.28 15.99 28.25
N ALA A 35 5.22 16.74 28.01
CA ALA A 35 3.87 16.21 27.85
C ALA A 35 3.29 16.70 26.51
N VAL A 36 2.56 15.83 25.83
CA VAL A 36 1.81 16.11 24.61
C VAL A 36 0.33 16.07 24.94
N THR A 37 -0.38 17.10 24.51
CA THR A 37 -1.84 17.17 24.58
C THR A 37 -2.44 17.05 23.18
N PHE A 38 -3.60 16.40 23.10
CA PHE A 38 -4.47 16.35 21.93
C PHE A 38 -5.68 17.23 22.22
N ASP A 39 -5.86 18.34 21.49
CA ASP A 39 -6.91 19.33 21.74
C ASP A 39 -6.98 19.80 23.20
N GLY A 40 -5.82 19.94 23.83
CA GLY A 40 -5.68 20.34 25.25
C GLY A 40 -5.92 19.22 26.26
N ALA A 41 -6.40 18.05 25.85
CA ALA A 41 -6.50 16.87 26.70
C ALA A 41 -5.14 16.14 26.79
N PRO A 42 -4.75 15.60 27.96
CA PRO A 42 -3.54 14.78 28.07
C PRO A 42 -3.55 13.60 27.10
N TRP A 43 -2.47 13.41 26.34
CA TRP A 43 -2.37 12.35 25.33
C TRP A 43 -1.17 11.42 25.57
N LEU A 44 0.05 11.98 25.61
CA LEU A 44 1.27 11.25 25.88
C LEU A 44 2.17 12.05 26.83
N GLU A 45 2.93 11.37 27.66
CA GLU A 45 3.95 11.98 28.52
C GLU A 45 5.27 11.25 28.30
N GLY A 46 6.37 11.98 28.24
CA GLY A 46 7.67 11.47 27.83
C GLY A 46 8.82 12.22 28.47
N GLY A 47 10.05 11.80 28.16
CA GLY A 47 11.22 12.54 28.63
C GLY A 47 12.48 11.75 28.91
N GLU A 48 12.42 10.41 28.93
CA GLU A 48 13.67 9.67 29.07
C GLU A 48 14.48 9.76 27.78
N VAL A 49 15.72 10.20 27.91
CA VAL A 49 16.67 10.29 26.82
C VAL A 49 17.76 9.26 27.03
N ARG A 50 18.11 8.48 26.01
CA ARG A 50 19.21 7.50 26.08
C ARG A 50 20.19 7.63 24.92
N VAL A 51 21.47 7.40 25.22
CA VAL A 51 22.56 7.24 24.24
C VAL A 51 23.49 6.14 24.75
N GLY A 52 23.41 4.96 24.12
CA GLY A 52 24.06 3.75 24.60
C GLY A 52 23.65 3.43 26.05
N ASN A 53 24.63 3.21 26.92
CA ASN A 53 24.37 2.90 28.33
C ASN A 53 24.05 4.13 29.21
N LEU A 54 24.03 5.33 28.64
CA LEU A 54 23.72 6.56 29.38
C LEU A 54 22.24 6.90 29.20
N SER A 55 21.59 7.35 30.27
CA SER A 55 20.23 7.88 30.24
C SER A 55 20.10 9.19 31.01
N SER A 56 19.02 9.94 30.78
CA SER A 56 18.69 11.14 31.57
C SER A 56 18.41 10.83 33.05
N GLN A 57 18.22 9.56 33.40
CA GLN A 57 18.12 9.09 34.79
C GLN A 57 19.48 8.67 35.37
N SER A 58 20.46 8.37 34.52
CA SER A 58 21.79 7.93 34.93
C SER A 58 22.82 8.21 33.83
N GLY A 59 23.71 9.18 34.07
CA GLY A 59 24.87 9.41 33.21
C GLY A 59 24.71 10.51 32.16
N LEU A 60 23.49 10.91 31.77
CA LEU A 60 23.24 12.12 30.97
C LEU A 60 22.73 13.27 31.85
N VAL A 61 23.10 14.50 31.50
CA VAL A 61 22.59 15.74 32.10
C VAL A 61 22.15 16.71 31.02
N LEU A 62 21.05 17.42 31.25
CA LEU A 62 20.62 18.53 30.41
C LEU A 62 21.56 19.71 30.63
N LEU A 63 22.31 20.10 29.60
CA LEU A 63 23.29 21.18 29.67
C LEU A 63 22.65 22.55 29.43
N SER A 64 21.78 22.62 28.43
CA SER A 64 21.07 23.85 28.06
C SER A 64 19.83 23.55 27.22
N ARG A 65 18.98 24.56 27.07
CA ARG A 65 17.84 24.55 26.17
C ARG A 65 17.89 25.76 25.26
N ALA A 66 17.35 25.63 24.07
CA ALA A 66 17.21 26.73 23.12
C ALA A 66 15.85 26.63 22.42
N ARG A 67 15.25 27.77 22.13
CA ARG A 67 14.03 27.87 21.31
C ARG A 67 14.40 28.58 20.02
N THR A 68 14.27 27.90 18.89
CA THR A 68 14.73 28.42 17.60
C THR A 68 13.66 28.26 16.52
N PRO A 69 13.34 29.33 15.75
CA PRO A 69 12.51 29.17 14.56
C PRO A 69 13.30 28.46 13.45
N GLY A 70 12.59 27.77 12.57
CA GLY A 70 13.16 27.10 11.41
C GLY A 70 12.14 26.86 10.31
N ARG A 71 12.58 26.22 9.23
CA ARG A 71 11.72 25.81 8.11
C ARG A 71 12.28 24.54 7.47
N ASP A 72 11.38 23.66 7.07
CA ASP A 72 11.69 22.49 6.25
C ASP A 72 10.55 22.24 5.23
N ALA A 73 10.53 21.07 4.58
CA ALA A 73 9.51 20.72 3.59
C ALA A 73 8.07 20.68 4.14
N LEU A 74 7.91 20.51 5.46
CA LEU A 74 6.59 20.48 6.11
C LEU A 74 6.07 21.88 6.42
N GLY A 75 6.94 22.89 6.56
CA GLY A 75 6.55 24.28 6.77
C GLY A 75 7.51 25.05 7.67
N GLY A 76 7.08 26.25 8.10
CA GLY A 76 7.75 26.97 9.18
C GLY A 76 7.46 26.30 10.53
N TYR A 77 8.46 26.26 11.40
CA TYR A 77 8.32 25.65 12.72
C TYR A 77 9.06 26.43 13.81
N VAL A 78 8.68 26.17 15.06
CA VAL A 78 9.46 26.51 16.25
C VAL A 78 9.98 25.22 16.88
N SER A 79 11.28 25.16 17.11
CA SER A 79 11.99 24.03 17.70
C SER A 79 12.36 24.33 19.15
N GLU A 80 11.88 23.49 20.06
CA GLU A 80 12.34 23.42 21.45
C GLU A 80 13.48 22.40 21.53
N GLN A 81 14.71 22.89 21.69
CA GLN A 81 15.93 22.08 21.71
C GLN A 81 16.43 21.85 23.13
N MET A 82 16.89 20.63 23.39
CA MET A 82 17.48 20.15 24.64
C MET A 82 18.86 19.58 24.33
N ILE A 83 19.90 20.20 24.86
CA ILE A 83 21.28 19.76 24.66
C ILE A 83 21.67 18.83 25.81
N TRP A 84 21.79 17.54 25.52
CA TRP A 84 22.18 16.52 26.48
C TRP A 84 23.68 16.26 26.40
N GLY A 85 24.33 16.20 27.55
CA GLY A 85 25.74 15.87 27.65
C GLY A 85 26.02 14.83 28.71
N ARG A 86 27.25 14.31 28.71
CA ARG A 86 27.67 13.33 29.71
C ARG A 86 27.82 13.99 31.08
N SER A 87 27.36 13.31 32.12
CA SER A 87 27.39 13.83 33.49
C SER A 87 28.80 14.07 34.02
N ASP A 88 29.78 13.27 33.57
CA ASP A 88 31.20 13.28 33.96
C ASP A 88 32.00 14.40 33.26
N THR A 89 31.87 14.55 31.95
CA THR A 89 32.67 15.48 31.14
C THR A 89 31.94 16.78 30.80
N LYS A 90 30.61 16.82 30.98
CA LYS A 90 29.72 17.90 30.50
C LYS A 90 29.82 18.17 28.99
N ARG A 91 30.36 17.24 28.21
CA ARG A 91 30.39 17.37 26.74
C ARG A 91 29.04 16.99 26.14
N PRO A 92 28.49 17.80 25.21
CA PRO A 92 27.28 17.45 24.46
C PRO A 92 27.45 16.12 23.71
N ILE A 93 26.45 15.26 23.75
CA ILE A 93 26.42 13.97 23.05
C ILE A 93 25.18 13.79 22.17
N MET A 94 24.08 14.48 22.50
CA MET A 94 22.89 14.50 21.65
C MET A 94 22.11 15.80 21.85
N HIS A 95 21.68 16.41 20.76
CA HIS A 95 20.68 17.48 20.77
C HIS A 95 19.33 16.84 20.43
N ALA A 96 18.42 16.84 21.39
CA ALA A 96 17.05 16.40 21.21
C ALA A 96 16.17 17.62 20.90
N SER A 97 15.23 17.55 19.96
CA SER A 97 14.30 18.65 19.75
C SER A 97 12.88 18.23 19.43
N ILE A 98 11.92 19.09 19.78
CA ILE A 98 10.51 18.98 19.42
C ILE A 98 10.16 20.19 18.56
N ARG A 99 9.69 19.95 17.33
CA ARG A 99 9.24 20.98 16.40
C ARG A 99 7.72 21.02 16.37
N ALA A 100 7.16 22.22 16.53
CA ALA A 100 5.75 22.52 16.32
C ALA A 100 5.61 23.44 15.09
N TYR A 101 4.61 23.19 14.26
CA TYR A 101 4.43 23.86 12.97
C TYR A 101 3.21 24.77 13.04
N ASP A 102 3.41 26.06 12.77
CA ASP A 102 2.33 27.07 12.90
C ASP A 102 1.23 26.88 11.83
N ASP A 103 1.62 26.46 10.62
CA ASP A 103 0.70 26.30 9.48
C ASP A 103 -0.16 25.02 9.56
N ASP A 104 0.30 24.03 10.32
CA ASP A 104 -0.44 22.78 10.59
C ASP A 104 -0.04 22.27 11.97
N PRO A 105 -0.80 22.66 13.02
CA PRO A 105 -0.41 22.39 14.39
C PRO A 105 -0.90 21.01 14.87
N SER A 106 -1.26 20.14 13.92
CA SER A 106 -1.80 18.81 14.20
C SER A 106 -0.74 17.70 14.11
N PHE A 107 0.54 18.07 14.04
CA PHE A 107 1.65 17.14 14.19
C PHE A 107 2.85 17.78 14.90
N LEU A 108 3.73 16.93 15.42
CA LEU A 108 5.02 17.29 15.99
C LEU A 108 6.12 16.50 15.28
N VAL A 109 7.30 17.10 15.12
CA VAL A 109 8.50 16.40 14.66
C VAL A 109 9.53 16.36 15.78
N PHE A 110 10.02 15.17 16.09
CA PHE A 110 11.09 14.95 17.04
C PHE A 110 12.40 14.73 16.29
N GLU A 111 13.48 15.35 16.74
CA GLU A 111 14.82 15.18 16.14
C GLU A 111 15.84 14.73 17.18
N GLN A 112 16.71 13.80 16.78
CA GLN A 112 17.99 13.51 17.40
C GLN A 112 19.09 14.05 16.48
N PHE A 113 19.98 14.88 17.00
CA PHE A 113 21.20 15.31 16.31
C PHE A 113 22.43 14.96 17.16
N PHE A 114 23.47 14.43 16.53
CA PHE A 114 24.68 13.98 17.20
C PHE A 114 25.84 14.94 16.90
N PRO A 115 26.25 15.81 17.84
CA PRO A 115 27.31 16.79 17.62
C PRO A 115 28.73 16.21 17.69
N GLU A 116 28.86 14.97 18.19
CA GLU A 116 30.11 14.23 18.29
C GLU A 116 29.87 12.79 17.81
N ASP A 117 30.96 12.10 17.48
CA ASP A 117 30.95 10.67 17.19
C ASP A 117 30.48 9.86 18.40
N VAL A 118 29.46 9.02 18.21
CA VAL A 118 28.97 8.10 19.25
C VAL A 118 29.36 6.68 18.89
N ARG A 119 30.14 6.05 19.78
CA ARG A 119 30.46 4.62 19.72
C ARG A 119 29.67 3.87 20.79
N VAL A 120 28.92 2.86 20.39
CA VAL A 120 28.15 2.02 21.30
C VAL A 120 28.93 0.74 21.56
N ASP A 121 29.21 0.47 22.83
CA ASP A 121 29.83 -0.78 23.26
C ASP A 121 28.80 -1.91 23.15
N ALA A 122 28.87 -2.65 22.04
CA ALA A 122 27.96 -3.76 21.73
C ALA A 122 27.95 -4.85 22.82
N ALA A 123 29.08 -5.08 23.51
CA ALA A 123 29.16 -6.09 24.57
C ALA A 123 28.42 -5.67 25.85
N LYS A 124 28.34 -4.36 26.12
CA LYS A 124 27.61 -3.83 27.28
C LYS A 124 26.13 -3.55 27.01
N TRP A 125 25.82 -3.09 25.80
CA TRP A 125 24.43 -2.83 25.39
C TRP A 125 23.66 -4.13 25.14
N GLY A 126 24.36 -5.15 24.62
CA GLY A 126 23.76 -6.36 24.06
C GLY A 126 23.10 -6.01 22.72
N THR A 127 23.63 -6.52 21.61
CA THR A 127 23.01 -6.31 20.30
C THR A 127 21.62 -6.92 20.28
N LYS A 128 20.59 -6.07 20.26
CA LYS A 128 19.19 -6.49 20.13
C LYS A 128 18.69 -6.02 18.78
N LEU A 129 18.35 -6.97 17.91
CA LEU A 129 17.77 -6.68 16.59
C LEU A 129 16.45 -5.89 16.69
N ALA A 130 15.75 -5.98 17.83
CA ALA A 130 14.46 -5.34 18.08
C ALA A 130 14.51 -4.20 19.13
N ALA A 131 15.61 -3.45 19.21
CA ALA A 131 15.69 -2.27 20.09
C ALA A 131 16.65 -1.23 19.51
N PRO A 132 16.50 0.08 19.81
CA PRO A 132 17.45 1.12 19.43
C PRO A 132 18.57 1.33 20.47
N VAL A 133 19.74 1.81 20.04
CA VAL A 133 20.85 2.27 20.91
C VAL A 133 20.64 3.69 21.47
N THR A 134 19.75 4.47 20.86
CA THR A 134 19.35 5.80 21.35
C THR A 134 17.86 5.81 21.62
N LEU A 135 17.39 6.76 22.43
CA LEU A 135 15.97 6.87 22.75
C LEU A 135 15.59 8.35 22.87
N PHE A 136 14.88 8.87 21.88
CA PHE A 136 14.17 10.15 21.90
C PHE A 136 13.36 10.31 20.59
N PRO A 137 12.03 10.51 20.64
CA PRO A 137 11.24 10.62 21.85
C PRO A 137 11.07 9.27 22.55
N SER A 138 10.81 9.33 23.86
CA SER A 138 10.22 8.25 24.63
C SER A 138 8.93 8.73 25.26
N PHE A 139 7.98 7.83 25.44
CA PHE A 139 6.70 8.07 26.08
C PHE A 139 6.45 6.98 27.12
N LYS A 140 5.78 7.33 28.22
CA LYS A 140 5.24 6.35 29.17
C LYS A 140 4.36 5.36 28.41
N SER A 141 4.44 4.08 28.75
CA SER A 141 3.55 3.06 28.16
C SER A 141 2.21 2.94 28.90
N GLN A 142 2.13 3.48 30.13
CA GLN A 142 0.98 3.34 31.04
C GLN A 142 0.60 4.68 31.66
N GLY A 143 -0.61 4.76 32.23
CA GLY A 143 -1.08 5.92 32.99
C GLY A 143 -1.69 7.02 32.14
N HIS A 144 -2.04 6.72 30.88
CA HIS A 144 -2.78 7.61 29.99
C HIS A 144 -4.29 7.54 30.31
N ALA A 145 -5.02 8.61 30.02
CA ALA A 145 -6.45 8.67 30.26
C ALA A 145 -7.21 7.73 29.30
N GLY A 146 -7.51 6.51 29.77
CA GLY A 146 -7.98 5.41 28.93
C GLY A 146 -6.78 4.74 28.25
N ASP A 147 -6.51 3.48 28.56
CA ASP A 147 -5.38 2.76 27.96
C ASP A 147 -5.54 2.77 26.43
N LEU A 148 -4.72 3.56 25.72
CA LEU A 148 -4.83 3.78 24.28
C LEU A 148 -4.71 2.46 23.52
N ASP A 149 -5.70 2.16 22.69
CA ASP A 149 -5.61 1.09 21.71
C ASP A 149 -4.52 1.43 20.71
N CYS A 150 -3.83 0.40 20.23
CA CYS A 150 -2.79 0.58 19.24
C CYS A 150 -2.76 -0.53 18.19
N PHE A 151 -2.06 -0.25 17.09
CA PHE A 151 -1.56 -1.27 16.20
C PHE A 151 -0.28 -0.81 15.53
N ALA A 152 0.50 -1.76 15.04
CA ALA A 152 1.66 -1.51 14.20
C ALA A 152 1.82 -2.61 13.15
N TYR A 153 2.71 -2.40 12.19
CA TYR A 153 2.96 -3.36 11.10
C TYR A 153 4.23 -4.16 11.35
N HIS A 154 4.16 -5.48 11.16
CA HIS A 154 5.23 -6.43 11.49
C HIS A 154 5.38 -7.51 10.43
N GLY A 155 6.56 -8.14 10.41
CA GLY A 155 6.80 -9.34 9.62
C GLY A 155 7.03 -9.06 8.14
N VAL A 156 7.27 -10.13 7.39
CA VAL A 156 7.33 -10.10 5.92
C VAL A 156 5.93 -9.86 5.38
N PHE A 157 5.80 -9.01 4.35
CA PHE A 157 4.51 -8.52 3.85
C PHE A 157 3.74 -7.83 5.00
N PRO A 158 4.17 -6.64 5.43
CA PRO A 158 3.84 -6.03 6.71
C PRO A 158 2.39 -6.25 7.13
N GLN A 159 2.19 -7.05 8.17
CA GLN A 159 0.88 -7.40 8.70
C GLN A 159 0.55 -6.53 9.91
N MET A 160 -0.70 -6.05 9.97
CA MET A 160 -1.19 -5.32 11.13
C MET A 160 -1.24 -6.25 12.35
N ARG A 161 -0.72 -5.76 13.47
CA ARG A 161 -0.84 -6.40 14.79
C ARG A 161 -1.45 -5.40 15.75
N ASN A 162 -2.61 -5.75 16.30
CA ASN A 162 -3.26 -4.97 17.34
C ASN A 162 -2.51 -5.07 18.68
N CYS A 163 -2.64 -4.02 19.49
CA CYS A 163 -2.04 -3.92 20.80
C CYS A 163 -2.82 -2.94 21.68
N ASN A 164 -2.43 -2.91 22.95
CA ASN A 164 -2.66 -1.75 23.81
C ASN A 164 -1.29 -1.10 24.06
N LEU A 165 -1.23 0.22 24.22
CA LEU A 165 0.04 0.93 24.42
C LEU A 165 0.87 0.36 25.57
N ALA A 166 0.23 -0.11 26.64
CA ALA A 166 0.89 -0.73 27.79
C ALA A 166 1.63 -2.04 27.44
N ASN A 167 1.19 -2.73 26.39
CA ASN A 167 1.67 -4.04 25.97
C ASN A 167 2.30 -4.04 24.57
N TYR A 168 2.49 -2.87 23.97
CA TYR A 168 3.12 -2.75 22.66
C TYR A 168 4.52 -3.38 22.66
N THR A 169 4.80 -4.21 21.67
CA THR A 169 6.10 -4.89 21.51
C THR A 169 6.55 -4.83 20.06
N PRO A 170 7.67 -4.17 19.75
CA PRO A 170 8.23 -4.20 18.42
C PRO A 170 8.88 -5.56 18.12
N THR A 171 9.09 -5.86 16.84
CA THR A 171 9.84 -7.04 16.40
C THR A 171 10.99 -6.58 15.52
N HIS A 172 12.02 -7.41 15.31
CA HIS A 172 13.10 -7.05 14.37
C HIS A 172 12.61 -6.79 12.94
N GLN A 173 11.40 -7.27 12.62
CA GLN A 173 10.73 -7.16 11.32
C GLN A 173 9.69 -6.02 11.29
N GLY A 174 9.65 -5.13 12.27
CA GLY A 174 8.69 -4.02 12.25
C GLY A 174 8.38 -3.39 13.61
N GLY A 175 7.11 -3.04 13.81
CA GLY A 175 6.61 -2.23 14.92
C GLY A 175 6.35 -0.77 14.55
N ALA A 176 6.53 -0.39 13.27
CA ALA A 176 6.24 0.95 12.77
C ALA A 176 5.43 0.88 11.45
N PRO A 177 4.66 1.91 11.08
CA PRO A 177 4.24 3.01 11.95
C PRO A 177 3.42 2.49 13.16
N LEU A 178 3.57 3.13 14.32
CA LEU A 178 2.78 2.83 15.52
C LEU A 178 1.59 3.77 15.58
N VAL A 179 0.39 3.21 15.49
CA VAL A 179 -0.86 3.95 15.59
C VAL A 179 -1.41 3.83 17.00
N LEU A 180 -1.77 4.95 17.61
CA LEU A 180 -2.43 5.04 18.92
C LEU A 180 -3.78 5.72 18.73
N TYR A 181 -4.85 5.20 19.32
CA TYR A 181 -6.18 5.76 19.18
C TYR A 181 -7.04 5.47 20.40
N ASN A 182 -8.05 6.31 20.63
CA ASN A 182 -9.08 6.06 21.64
C ASN A 182 -10.31 5.43 20.97
N ALA A 183 -10.44 4.11 21.07
CA ALA A 183 -11.54 3.37 20.44
C ALA A 183 -12.92 3.60 21.10
N THR A 184 -12.95 4.19 22.30
CA THR A 184 -14.21 4.47 23.03
C THR A 184 -14.80 5.83 22.70
N ALA A 185 -13.99 6.75 22.18
CA ALA A 185 -14.45 8.07 21.76
C ALA A 185 -15.07 8.03 20.36
N SER A 186 -16.21 8.68 20.19
CA SER A 186 -16.94 8.73 18.91
C SER A 186 -16.15 9.38 17.78
N SER A 187 -15.32 10.39 18.09
CA SER A 187 -14.42 11.04 17.13
C SER A 187 -13.12 10.26 16.88
N ARG A 188 -12.85 9.20 17.66
CA ARG A 188 -11.61 8.40 17.61
C ARG A 188 -10.35 9.26 17.43
N PRO A 189 -10.01 10.13 18.39
CA PRO A 189 -8.75 10.87 18.34
C PRO A 189 -7.60 9.86 18.27
N MET A 190 -6.66 10.11 17.37
CA MET A 190 -5.58 9.18 17.09
C MET A 190 -4.29 9.90 16.73
N THR A 191 -3.17 9.21 16.91
CA THR A 191 -1.85 9.65 16.44
C THR A 191 -1.09 8.53 15.76
N VAL A 192 -0.36 8.85 14.70
CA VAL A 192 0.63 7.97 14.07
C VAL A 192 2.03 8.40 14.49
N PHE A 193 2.80 7.51 15.12
CA PHE A 193 4.21 7.70 15.45
C PHE A 193 5.09 6.87 14.50
N ALA A 194 5.96 7.53 13.74
CA ALA A 194 6.73 6.89 12.66
C ALA A 194 8.10 7.56 12.44
N PRO A 195 9.08 6.85 11.83
CA PRO A 195 10.23 7.51 11.21
C PRO A 195 9.77 8.58 10.23
N LEU A 196 10.46 9.71 10.21
CA LEU A 196 10.33 10.71 9.14
C LEU A 196 11.53 10.67 8.18
N THR A 197 12.73 10.37 8.69
CA THR A 197 13.95 10.19 7.88
C THR A 197 14.55 8.80 8.10
N THR A 198 15.27 8.28 7.10
CA THR A 198 16.10 7.07 7.20
C THR A 198 15.45 5.90 7.96
N PRO A 199 14.27 5.39 7.52
CA PRO A 199 13.54 4.34 8.23
C PRO A 199 14.38 3.08 8.52
N LYS A 200 15.40 2.77 7.71
CA LYS A 200 16.27 1.61 7.91
C LYS A 200 17.35 1.81 8.97
N ALA A 201 17.62 3.05 9.38
CA ALA A 201 18.62 3.40 10.40
C ALA A 201 18.08 3.32 11.84
N GLN A 202 16.78 3.12 12.02
CA GLN A 202 16.12 3.24 13.31
C GLN A 202 15.34 1.99 13.72
N HIS A 203 14.94 1.95 14.99
CA HIS A 203 14.03 0.94 15.51
C HIS A 203 13.14 1.50 16.62
N MET A 204 11.92 0.96 16.71
CA MET A 204 11.02 1.21 17.83
C MET A 204 11.55 0.54 19.11
N PHE A 205 11.25 1.15 20.26
CA PHE A 205 11.58 0.67 21.60
C PHE A 205 10.29 0.34 22.37
N ALA A 206 10.32 -0.75 23.12
CA ALA A 206 9.38 -1.01 24.21
C ALA A 206 10.13 -1.62 25.40
N GLY A 207 9.84 -1.11 26.59
CA GLY A 207 10.24 -1.66 27.88
C GLY A 207 9.13 -1.49 28.90
N ASP A 208 9.35 -1.96 30.13
CA ASP A 208 8.30 -2.12 31.16
C ASP A 208 7.39 -0.91 31.39
N LYS A 209 7.90 0.31 31.21
CA LYS A 209 7.18 1.57 31.45
C LYS A 209 7.29 2.58 30.31
N LEU A 210 7.97 2.23 29.22
CA LEU A 210 8.33 3.19 28.17
C LEU A 210 8.24 2.57 26.79
N ILE A 211 7.73 3.36 25.86
CA ILE A 211 7.87 3.15 24.42
C ILE A 211 8.63 4.32 23.80
N GLY A 212 9.11 4.17 22.59
CA GLY A 212 9.77 5.26 21.87
C GLY A 212 10.50 4.76 20.64
N ALA A 213 11.49 5.52 20.18
CA ALA A 213 12.33 5.08 19.07
C ALA A 213 13.69 5.79 19.07
N GLY A 214 14.62 5.26 18.27
CA GLY A 214 15.94 5.82 18.06
C GLY A 214 16.74 5.05 17.02
N VAL A 215 18.03 5.37 16.90
CA VAL A 215 18.97 4.67 16.01
C VAL A 215 19.05 3.20 16.42
N LYS A 216 18.96 2.28 15.46
CA LYS A 216 18.83 0.83 15.72
C LYS A 216 19.99 0.24 16.53
N GLY A 217 19.68 -0.79 17.32
CA GLY A 217 20.54 -1.47 18.29
C GLY A 217 21.82 -2.08 17.74
N THR A 218 21.82 -2.39 16.44
CA THR A 218 22.93 -3.04 15.73
C THR A 218 23.91 -2.05 15.12
N VAL A 219 23.64 -0.75 15.14
CA VAL A 219 24.56 0.28 14.65
C VAL A 219 25.61 0.57 15.73
N PRO A 220 26.89 0.22 15.51
CA PRO A 220 27.94 0.39 16.53
C PRO A 220 28.49 1.81 16.57
N PHE A 221 28.24 2.60 15.52
CA PHE A 221 28.83 3.92 15.32
C PHE A 221 27.80 4.87 14.69
N ILE A 222 27.58 6.00 15.35
CA ILE A 222 26.79 7.13 14.84
C ILE A 222 27.78 8.27 14.57
N PRO A 223 27.95 8.71 13.31
CA PRO A 223 28.90 9.77 12.99
C PRO A 223 28.42 11.13 13.49
N SER A 224 29.37 11.99 13.85
CA SER A 224 29.10 13.41 14.07
C SER A 224 28.38 14.03 12.88
N GLY A 225 27.34 14.81 13.16
CA GLY A 225 26.48 15.45 12.17
C GLY A 225 25.24 14.64 11.78
N TRP A 226 25.12 13.37 12.21
CA TRP A 226 23.95 12.55 11.91
C TRP A 226 22.68 13.14 12.52
N LYS A 227 21.56 13.02 11.78
CA LYS A 227 20.22 13.43 12.19
C LYS A 227 19.23 12.29 12.00
N GLN A 228 18.39 12.07 13.00
CA GLN A 228 17.25 11.17 12.92
C GLN A 228 15.99 11.91 13.32
N THR A 229 14.94 11.84 12.50
CA THR A 229 13.67 12.50 12.78
C THR A 229 12.51 11.51 12.81
N PHE A 230 11.53 11.83 13.66
CA PHE A 230 10.29 11.09 13.84
C PHE A 230 9.12 12.05 13.80
N ILE A 231 7.97 11.59 13.31
CA ILE A 231 6.73 12.36 13.29
C ILE A 231 5.72 11.74 14.26
N LEU A 232 4.99 12.59 14.99
CA LEU A 232 3.76 12.24 15.70
C LEU A 232 2.63 13.04 15.06
N SER A 233 1.78 12.36 14.30
CA SER A 233 0.77 12.98 13.44
C SER A 233 -0.63 12.69 13.96
N ALA A 234 -1.40 13.72 14.30
CA ALA A 234 -2.77 13.57 14.80
C ALA A 234 -3.82 13.54 13.69
N GLY A 235 -4.93 12.85 14.00
CA GLY A 235 -6.14 12.77 13.18
C GLY A 235 -7.37 12.41 14.01
N PHE A 236 -8.52 12.43 13.34
CA PHE A 236 -9.79 11.89 13.84
C PHE A 236 -10.24 10.77 12.92
N GLY A 237 -10.71 9.66 13.49
CA GLY A 237 -10.89 8.42 12.73
C GLY A 237 -9.54 7.81 12.36
N VAL A 238 -9.47 6.48 12.34
CA VAL A 238 -8.19 5.79 12.08
C VAL A 238 -7.80 5.92 10.61
N LEU A 239 -8.76 5.80 9.68
CA LEU A 239 -8.50 5.86 8.25
C LEU A 239 -8.07 7.27 7.82
N ASP A 240 -8.86 8.28 8.20
CA ASP A 240 -8.59 9.68 7.91
C ASP A 240 -7.25 10.12 8.55
N GLY A 241 -7.00 9.70 9.79
CA GLY A 241 -5.74 9.97 10.47
C GLY A 241 -4.53 9.33 9.79
N MET A 242 -4.65 8.10 9.30
CA MET A 242 -3.62 7.44 8.49
C MET A 242 -3.38 8.18 7.16
N MET A 243 -4.43 8.63 6.47
CA MET A 243 -4.30 9.38 5.22
C MET A 243 -3.60 10.72 5.43
N VAL A 244 -3.97 11.46 6.48
CA VAL A 244 -3.36 12.75 6.84
C VAL A 244 -1.88 12.58 7.23
N TRP A 245 -1.54 11.54 8.00
CA TRP A 245 -0.13 11.20 8.26
C TRP A 245 0.62 10.91 6.96
N GLY A 246 0.01 10.12 6.07
CA GLY A 246 0.56 9.83 4.74
C GLY A 246 0.82 11.07 3.91
N ASP A 247 -0.11 12.02 3.87
CA ASP A 247 0.04 13.30 3.16
C ASP A 247 1.23 14.11 3.68
N ARG A 248 1.51 14.06 4.99
CA ARG A 248 2.69 14.69 5.59
C ARG A 248 3.98 13.99 5.16
N MET A 249 4.00 12.67 5.17
CA MET A 249 5.15 11.89 4.70
C MET A 249 5.45 12.23 3.24
N LEU A 250 4.43 12.22 2.37
CA LEU A 250 4.54 12.54 0.95
C LEU A 250 4.96 14.00 0.70
N LYS A 251 4.43 14.95 1.48
CA LYS A 251 4.87 16.36 1.45
C LYS A 251 6.34 16.49 1.83
N PHE A 252 6.79 15.79 2.87
CA PHE A 252 8.17 15.84 3.35
C PHE A 252 9.14 15.26 2.32
N THR A 253 8.81 14.11 1.71
CA THR A 253 9.68 13.44 0.74
C THR A 253 9.56 14.01 -0.67
N GLY A 254 8.50 14.74 -0.98
CA GLY A 254 8.18 15.24 -2.31
C GLY A 254 7.56 14.19 -3.24
N LYS A 255 7.35 12.95 -2.78
CA LYS A 255 6.69 11.90 -3.56
C LYS A 255 5.20 12.21 -3.68
N GLN A 256 4.63 11.95 -4.86
CA GLN A 256 3.18 12.00 -5.04
C GLN A 256 2.54 10.67 -4.62
N ARG A 257 1.26 10.71 -4.23
CA ARG A 257 0.48 9.50 -4.02
C ARG A 257 0.44 8.69 -5.32
N ALA A 258 0.48 7.36 -5.21
CA ALA A 258 0.62 6.49 -6.37
C ALA A 258 -0.53 6.69 -7.38
N ASP A 259 -0.17 6.82 -8.66
CA ASP A 259 -1.12 6.82 -9.75
C ASP A 259 -1.46 5.37 -10.14
N MET A 260 -2.73 4.99 -9.97
CA MET A 260 -3.24 3.65 -10.29
C MET A 260 -3.19 3.32 -11.79
N TYR A 261 -2.93 4.30 -12.65
CA TYR A 261 -2.88 4.17 -14.10
C TYR A 261 -1.58 4.72 -14.70
N ARG A 262 -0.52 4.83 -13.89
CA ARG A 262 0.79 5.38 -14.29
C ARG A 262 1.33 4.81 -15.60
N ASP A 263 1.18 3.50 -15.77
CA ASP A 263 1.72 2.73 -16.89
C ASP A 263 0.82 1.52 -17.21
N ASP A 264 1.15 0.79 -18.27
CA ASP A 264 0.40 -0.40 -18.70
C ASP A 264 0.46 -1.57 -17.72
N VAL A 265 1.48 -1.62 -16.85
CA VAL A 265 1.60 -2.68 -15.84
C VAL A 265 0.56 -2.46 -14.76
N VAL A 266 0.47 -1.27 -14.20
CA VAL A 266 -0.53 -1.00 -13.16
C VAL A 266 -1.92 -0.77 -13.76
N GLY A 267 -2.06 -0.08 -14.89
CA GLY A 267 -3.33 0.42 -15.41
C GLY A 267 -4.16 -0.58 -16.22
N SER A 268 -3.55 -1.67 -16.68
CA SER A 268 -4.17 -2.64 -17.58
C SER A 268 -4.06 -4.06 -17.04
N ILE A 269 -4.88 -4.95 -17.58
CA ILE A 269 -4.88 -6.36 -17.18
C ILE A 269 -3.63 -7.06 -17.73
N GLY A 270 -2.99 -7.88 -16.90
CA GLY A 270 -1.82 -8.67 -17.31
C GLY A 270 -2.00 -10.16 -17.07
N PHE A 271 -1.06 -10.95 -17.54
CA PHE A 271 -0.99 -12.39 -17.27
C PHE A 271 0.25 -12.70 -16.43
N TRP A 272 0.09 -13.42 -15.33
CA TRP A 272 1.15 -13.59 -14.33
C TRP A 272 1.59 -15.04 -14.19
N THR A 273 2.86 -15.24 -13.84
CA THR A 273 3.47 -16.58 -13.66
C THR A 273 4.16 -16.72 -12.30
N ASP A 274 3.73 -15.90 -11.34
CA ASP A 274 4.23 -15.79 -9.96
C ASP A 274 3.96 -17.07 -9.14
N ASN A 275 4.60 -17.19 -7.98
CA ASN A 275 4.51 -18.35 -7.10
C ASN A 275 3.07 -18.67 -6.70
N GLY A 276 2.69 -19.94 -6.84
CA GLY A 276 1.31 -20.40 -6.69
C GLY A 276 0.50 -20.32 -7.98
N GLY A 277 1.01 -19.71 -9.06
CA GLY A 277 0.43 -19.74 -10.40
C GLY A 277 0.72 -21.03 -11.17
N TYR A 278 0.06 -21.22 -12.30
CA TYR A 278 0.18 -22.45 -13.09
C TYR A 278 1.60 -22.57 -13.65
N TYR A 279 2.11 -21.45 -14.17
CA TYR A 279 3.37 -21.35 -14.89
C TYR A 279 4.59 -21.06 -14.02
N HIS A 280 4.52 -21.25 -12.71
CA HIS A 280 5.66 -21.09 -11.83
C HIS A 280 6.46 -22.41 -11.76
N TYR A 281 7.66 -22.44 -12.36
CA TYR A 281 8.49 -23.65 -12.50
C TYR A 281 7.79 -24.86 -13.15
N ALA A 282 6.68 -24.65 -13.86
CA ALA A 282 5.94 -25.68 -14.58
C ALA A 282 5.41 -25.14 -15.91
N THR A 283 5.60 -25.89 -17.00
CA THR A 283 5.01 -25.53 -18.31
C THR A 283 3.73 -26.32 -18.61
N GLY A 284 3.41 -27.32 -17.80
CA GLY A 284 2.33 -28.28 -18.05
C GLY A 284 2.66 -29.33 -19.12
N SER A 285 3.87 -29.32 -19.68
CA SER A 285 4.32 -30.26 -20.71
C SER A 285 5.84 -30.49 -20.60
N ASN A 286 6.42 -31.20 -21.58
CA ASN A 286 7.88 -31.35 -21.70
C ASN A 286 8.52 -30.24 -22.57
N GLU A 287 7.75 -29.23 -22.97
CA GLU A 287 8.22 -28.12 -23.79
C GLU A 287 8.84 -27.02 -22.93
N THR A 288 9.69 -26.21 -23.55
CA THR A 288 10.29 -25.01 -22.94
C THR A 288 9.27 -23.88 -22.80
N TYR A 289 9.55 -22.90 -21.94
CA TYR A 289 8.72 -21.69 -21.86
C TYR A 289 8.71 -20.92 -23.18
N GLU A 290 9.82 -20.88 -23.92
CA GLU A 290 9.88 -20.25 -25.25
C GLU A 290 8.87 -20.83 -26.24
N GLU A 291 8.57 -22.13 -26.13
CA GLU A 291 7.60 -22.84 -26.97
C GLU A 291 6.16 -22.69 -26.44
N VAL A 292 5.97 -22.71 -25.12
CA VAL A 292 4.64 -22.71 -24.50
C VAL A 292 4.01 -21.31 -24.41
N LEU A 293 4.75 -20.30 -23.97
CA LEU A 293 4.18 -18.98 -23.73
C LEU A 293 3.53 -18.34 -24.98
N PRO A 294 4.07 -18.47 -26.21
CA PRO A 294 3.38 -18.00 -27.41
C PRO A 294 2.05 -18.70 -27.66
N LYS A 295 1.92 -20.00 -27.35
CA LYS A 295 0.65 -20.75 -27.48
C LYS A 295 -0.37 -20.28 -26.45
N VAL A 296 0.08 -20.00 -25.22
CA VAL A 296 -0.74 -19.42 -24.17
C VAL A 296 -1.27 -18.06 -24.60
N LYS A 297 -0.40 -17.21 -25.18
CA LYS A 297 -0.81 -15.92 -25.72
C LYS A 297 -1.81 -16.07 -26.87
N GLU A 298 -1.55 -16.94 -27.84
CA GLU A 298 -2.46 -17.19 -28.96
C GLU A 298 -3.84 -17.65 -28.46
N TYR A 299 -3.88 -18.51 -27.44
CA TYR A 299 -5.11 -18.90 -26.79
C TYR A 299 -5.85 -17.71 -26.16
N HIS A 300 -5.15 -16.89 -25.36
CA HIS A 300 -5.75 -15.69 -24.75
C HIS A 300 -6.27 -14.69 -25.81
N ASP A 301 -5.50 -14.48 -26.88
CA ASP A 301 -5.92 -13.64 -28.02
C ASP A 301 -7.17 -14.23 -28.69
N SER A 302 -7.27 -15.56 -28.83
CA SER A 302 -8.44 -16.24 -29.41
C SER A 302 -9.70 -16.11 -28.56
N LEU A 303 -9.55 -15.96 -27.23
CA LEU A 303 -10.64 -15.62 -26.33
C LEU A 303 -11.03 -14.14 -26.38
N GLY A 304 -10.22 -13.30 -27.02
CA GLY A 304 -10.39 -11.85 -27.02
C GLY A 304 -10.03 -11.19 -25.68
N ILE A 305 -9.14 -11.80 -24.89
CA ILE A 305 -8.68 -11.22 -23.62
C ILE A 305 -7.44 -10.36 -23.89
N PRO A 306 -7.50 -9.05 -23.67
CA PRO A 306 -6.48 -8.11 -24.11
C PRO A 306 -5.36 -7.94 -23.05
N PHE A 307 -4.65 -9.00 -22.69
CA PHE A 307 -3.52 -8.87 -21.76
C PHE A 307 -2.46 -7.90 -22.29
N LYS A 308 -2.16 -6.86 -21.51
CA LYS A 308 -1.27 -5.75 -21.91
C LYS A 308 0.15 -5.86 -21.37
N HIS A 309 0.37 -6.75 -20.41
CA HIS A 309 1.70 -7.04 -19.88
C HIS A 309 1.74 -8.47 -19.35
N TRP A 310 2.93 -9.04 -19.24
CA TRP A 310 3.15 -10.37 -18.69
C TRP A 310 4.18 -10.31 -17.55
N GLN A 311 3.96 -11.09 -16.49
CA GLN A 311 4.96 -11.25 -15.41
C GLN A 311 5.72 -12.56 -15.59
N PHE A 312 7.05 -12.46 -15.55
CA PHE A 312 7.97 -13.60 -15.52
C PHE A 312 8.58 -13.70 -14.13
N ASP A 313 8.24 -14.78 -13.45
CA ASP A 313 8.76 -15.05 -12.12
C ASP A 313 10.20 -15.56 -12.13
N SER A 314 10.71 -15.97 -10.97
CA SER A 314 12.05 -16.40 -10.69
C SER A 314 12.58 -17.57 -11.52
N TRP A 315 11.80 -18.19 -12.41
CA TRP A 315 12.18 -19.39 -13.17
C TRP A 315 13.07 -19.13 -14.39
N PHE A 316 13.22 -17.89 -14.87
CA PHE A 316 13.90 -17.63 -16.16
C PHE A 316 15.42 -17.40 -16.11
N TYR A 317 16.04 -17.24 -14.94
CA TYR A 317 17.46 -16.89 -14.81
C TYR A 317 18.29 -17.85 -13.94
N PRO A 318 19.62 -17.93 -14.14
CA PRO A 318 20.53 -18.74 -13.33
C PRO A 318 20.51 -18.41 -11.84
N LYS A 319 20.44 -19.47 -11.03
CA LYS A 319 20.51 -19.39 -9.56
C LYS A 319 21.53 -20.37 -9.00
N ASP A 320 22.05 -20.08 -7.83
CA ASP A 320 22.86 -21.02 -7.06
C ASP A 320 21.96 -22.02 -6.31
N GLY A 321 22.57 -23.11 -5.85
CA GLY A 321 21.87 -24.11 -5.04
C GLY A 321 20.73 -24.83 -5.76
N LYS A 322 19.95 -25.56 -4.96
CA LYS A 322 18.75 -26.26 -5.42
C LYS A 322 17.54 -25.36 -5.21
N VAL A 323 16.68 -25.26 -6.23
CA VAL A 323 15.33 -24.72 -6.09
C VAL A 323 14.40 -25.86 -5.70
N ASP A 324 13.67 -25.68 -4.61
CA ASP A 324 12.71 -26.65 -4.11
C ASP A 324 11.44 -26.67 -4.99
N PRO A 325 10.63 -27.76 -4.96
CA PRO A 325 9.41 -27.87 -5.78
C PRO A 325 8.35 -26.76 -5.56
N GLY A 326 8.46 -25.99 -4.49
CA GLY A 326 7.63 -24.79 -4.22
C GLY A 326 8.27 -23.47 -4.69
N GLY A 327 9.36 -23.51 -5.45
CA GLY A 327 10.13 -22.34 -5.86
C GLY A 327 11.07 -21.80 -4.78
N GLY A 328 11.06 -22.32 -3.55
CA GLY A 328 11.97 -21.86 -2.49
C GLY A 328 13.44 -22.16 -2.77
N GLY A 329 14.35 -21.31 -2.28
CA GLY A 329 15.80 -21.55 -2.27
C GLY A 329 16.51 -21.20 -3.58
N GLY A 330 17.80 -20.84 -3.48
CA GLY A 330 18.64 -20.39 -4.58
C GLY A 330 18.58 -18.87 -4.81
N ALA A 331 19.77 -18.25 -4.93
CA ALA A 331 20.01 -16.83 -5.11
C ALA A 331 20.52 -16.54 -6.53
N VAL A 332 20.37 -15.29 -7.01
CA VAL A 332 20.70 -14.93 -8.40
C VAL A 332 22.21 -15.02 -8.64
N VAL A 333 22.63 -15.90 -9.55
CA VAL A 333 24.04 -15.98 -9.98
C VAL A 333 24.29 -15.04 -11.13
N ASN A 334 23.36 -15.00 -12.08
CA ASN A 334 23.41 -14.11 -13.23
C ASN A 334 21.97 -13.82 -13.65
N TRP A 335 21.63 -12.56 -13.95
CA TRP A 335 20.27 -12.19 -14.34
C TRP A 335 20.18 -12.11 -15.86
N THR A 336 20.30 -13.29 -16.48
CA THR A 336 20.23 -13.52 -17.92
C THR A 336 19.25 -14.66 -18.21
N ALA A 337 18.74 -14.75 -19.45
CA ALA A 337 17.90 -15.87 -19.85
C ALA A 337 18.63 -17.21 -19.73
N LEU A 338 18.02 -18.17 -19.03
CA LEU A 338 18.45 -19.57 -19.03
C LEU A 338 18.25 -20.18 -20.43
N PRO A 339 19.29 -20.75 -21.06
CA PRO A 339 19.14 -21.40 -22.37
C PRO A 339 18.17 -22.59 -22.37
N SER A 340 17.96 -23.23 -21.22
CA SER A 340 16.97 -24.31 -21.07
C SER A 340 15.51 -23.81 -21.02
N VAL A 341 15.31 -22.51 -20.81
CA VAL A 341 14.00 -21.86 -20.69
C VAL A 341 13.71 -21.06 -21.97
N PHE A 342 14.69 -20.25 -22.39
CA PHE A 342 14.67 -19.42 -23.59
C PHE A 342 15.93 -19.67 -24.44
N PRO A 343 15.96 -20.74 -25.25
CA PRO A 343 17.10 -21.09 -26.10
C PRO A 343 17.62 -19.96 -27.00
N HIS A 344 16.74 -19.03 -27.41
CA HIS A 344 17.09 -17.88 -28.25
C HIS A 344 17.13 -16.55 -27.48
N GLY A 345 17.03 -16.59 -26.15
CA GLY A 345 17.18 -15.44 -25.26
C GLY A 345 15.97 -14.50 -25.18
N MET A 346 16.10 -13.49 -24.30
CA MET A 346 14.98 -12.60 -23.94
C MET A 346 14.42 -11.78 -25.10
N ALA A 347 15.27 -11.28 -26.00
CA ALA A 347 14.81 -10.50 -27.15
C ALA A 347 13.93 -11.32 -28.10
N TYR A 348 14.21 -12.63 -28.23
CA TYR A 348 13.39 -13.50 -29.07
C TYR A 348 12.01 -13.71 -28.45
N ILE A 349 11.92 -14.11 -27.18
CA ILE A 349 10.60 -14.30 -26.53
C ILE A 349 9.82 -12.99 -26.43
N GLN A 350 10.48 -11.86 -26.20
CA GLN A 350 9.84 -10.54 -26.28
C GLN A 350 9.21 -10.33 -27.65
N SER A 351 9.90 -10.66 -28.76
CA SER A 351 9.37 -10.48 -30.11
C SER A 351 8.14 -11.35 -30.39
N LYS A 352 7.97 -12.46 -29.66
CA LYS A 352 6.81 -13.35 -29.77
C LYS A 352 5.63 -12.86 -28.95
N LEU A 353 5.89 -12.33 -27.76
CA LEU A 353 4.81 -11.88 -26.86
C LEU A 353 4.38 -10.44 -27.16
N GLY A 354 5.31 -9.57 -27.54
CA GLY A 354 5.03 -8.22 -28.02
C GLY A 354 4.39 -7.27 -26.99
N VAL A 355 4.56 -7.56 -25.69
CA VAL A 355 3.99 -6.77 -24.59
C VAL A 355 5.06 -6.43 -23.54
N PRO A 356 4.89 -5.32 -22.80
CA PRO A 356 5.66 -5.03 -21.60
C PRO A 356 5.77 -6.21 -20.63
N MET A 357 6.92 -6.33 -19.97
CA MET A 357 7.20 -7.40 -19.02
C MET A 357 7.49 -6.88 -17.62
N VAL A 358 6.87 -7.51 -16.64
CA VAL A 358 7.27 -7.46 -15.22
C VAL A 358 8.21 -8.62 -15.00
N MET A 359 9.38 -8.38 -14.43
CA MET A 359 10.36 -9.45 -14.21
C MET A 359 10.89 -9.48 -12.80
N HIS A 360 10.84 -10.68 -12.25
CA HIS A 360 11.27 -11.02 -10.91
C HIS A 360 12.80 -11.06 -10.78
N ASN A 361 13.31 -10.62 -9.63
CA ASN A 361 14.66 -10.86 -9.14
C ASN A 361 14.65 -11.32 -7.67
N ARG A 362 15.52 -12.26 -7.32
CA ARG A 362 15.73 -12.71 -5.92
C ARG A 362 16.85 -11.92 -5.25
N GLN A 363 17.24 -12.30 -4.04
CA GLN A 363 18.51 -11.88 -3.46
C GLN A 363 19.70 -12.23 -4.37
N TRP A 364 20.72 -11.37 -4.40
CA TRP A 364 21.95 -11.66 -5.14
C TRP A 364 22.77 -12.75 -4.44
N SER A 365 23.27 -13.72 -5.21
CA SER A 365 24.16 -14.75 -4.69
C SER A 365 25.52 -14.16 -4.32
N PRO A 366 26.15 -14.58 -3.21
CA PRO A 366 27.57 -14.26 -2.95
C PRO A 366 28.52 -14.84 -3.99
N THR A 367 28.05 -15.77 -4.82
CA THR A 367 28.81 -16.36 -5.92
C THR A 367 28.46 -15.79 -7.29
N SER A 368 27.59 -14.77 -7.32
CA SER A 368 27.12 -14.15 -8.56
C SER A 368 28.27 -13.62 -9.44
N ASP A 369 28.06 -13.67 -10.75
CA ASP A 369 28.99 -13.10 -11.72
C ASP A 369 29.17 -11.59 -11.48
N TYR A 370 28.12 -10.88 -11.02
CA TYR A 370 28.18 -9.47 -10.66
C TYR A 370 29.10 -9.18 -9.47
N VAL A 371 29.26 -10.15 -8.56
CA VAL A 371 30.17 -10.05 -7.40
C VAL A 371 31.63 -10.28 -7.82
N LYS A 372 31.86 -11.11 -8.84
CA LYS A 372 33.20 -11.60 -9.21
C LYS A 372 33.83 -10.89 -10.41
N HIS A 373 33.02 -10.41 -11.34
CA HIS A 373 33.46 -10.08 -12.70
C HIS A 373 33.09 -8.66 -13.14
N GLU A 374 32.48 -7.86 -12.27
CA GLU A 374 32.09 -6.48 -12.52
C GLU A 374 32.90 -5.49 -11.67
N PRO A 375 32.95 -4.19 -12.02
CA PRO A 375 33.76 -3.20 -11.30
C PRO A 375 33.21 -2.80 -9.92
N PHE A 376 32.11 -3.43 -9.48
CA PHE A 376 31.45 -3.09 -8.23
C PHE A 376 31.99 -3.92 -7.07
N LYS A 377 32.11 -3.29 -5.90
CA LYS A 377 32.40 -4.00 -4.65
C LYS A 377 31.10 -4.40 -3.97
N TRP A 378 31.16 -5.45 -3.16
CA TRP A 378 29.98 -6.06 -2.57
C TRP A 378 30.22 -6.41 -1.10
N TYR A 379 29.21 -6.14 -0.28
CA TYR A 379 29.04 -6.83 0.99
C TYR A 379 28.41 -8.19 0.72
N ALA A 380 29.07 -9.27 1.12
CA ALA A 380 28.58 -10.62 0.92
C ALA A 380 28.49 -11.38 2.24
N SER A 381 27.50 -12.24 2.33
CA SER A 381 27.34 -13.25 3.38
C SER A 381 27.23 -14.64 2.74
N PRO A 382 27.14 -15.72 3.51
CA PRO A 382 26.95 -17.05 2.93
C PRO A 382 25.65 -17.23 2.13
N LYS A 383 24.65 -16.33 2.27
CA LYS A 383 23.33 -16.47 1.62
C LYS A 383 22.96 -15.36 0.64
N ALA A 384 23.54 -14.17 0.78
CA ALA A 384 23.15 -13.01 -0.02
C ALA A 384 24.34 -12.04 -0.19
N ALA A 385 24.23 -11.15 -1.18
CA ALA A 385 25.17 -10.06 -1.38
C ALA A 385 24.43 -8.76 -1.74
N VAL A 386 25.01 -7.62 -1.40
CA VAL A 386 24.51 -6.28 -1.76
C VAL A 386 25.71 -5.43 -2.21
N PRO A 387 25.58 -4.63 -3.28
CA PRO A 387 26.65 -3.76 -3.74
C PRO A 387 27.00 -2.69 -2.67
N GLU A 388 28.29 -2.39 -2.50
CA GLU A 388 28.75 -1.30 -1.62
C GLU A 388 28.33 0.09 -2.16
N ASP A 389 28.14 0.20 -3.47
CA ASP A 389 27.56 1.35 -4.17
C ASP A 389 26.32 0.91 -4.96
N PRO A 390 25.14 0.81 -4.31
CA PRO A 390 23.91 0.37 -4.96
C PRO A 390 23.47 1.27 -6.10
N GLU A 391 23.67 2.59 -5.99
CA GLU A 391 23.24 3.49 -7.05
C GLU A 391 24.06 3.26 -8.32
N ALA A 392 25.39 3.20 -8.22
CA ALA A 392 26.24 2.92 -9.37
C ALA A 392 25.92 1.54 -9.99
N PHE A 393 25.76 0.51 -9.14
CA PHE A 393 25.40 -0.83 -9.60
C PHE A 393 24.07 -0.85 -10.34
N PHE A 394 22.99 -0.37 -9.73
CA PHE A 394 21.66 -0.47 -10.34
C PHE A 394 21.52 0.39 -11.60
N ARG A 395 22.17 1.56 -11.67
CA ARG A 395 22.23 2.36 -12.90
C ARG A 395 22.87 1.60 -14.06
N TRP A 396 23.99 0.91 -13.82
CA TRP A 396 24.62 0.06 -14.82
C TRP A 396 23.82 -1.21 -15.11
N PHE A 397 23.26 -1.84 -14.08
CA PHE A 397 22.50 -3.08 -14.18
C PHE A 397 21.32 -2.93 -15.14
N PHE A 398 20.58 -1.83 -15.03
CA PHE A 398 19.42 -1.55 -15.87
C PHE A 398 19.75 -1.21 -17.34
N THR A 399 21.04 -1.04 -17.69
CA THR A 399 21.45 -0.92 -19.10
C THR A 399 21.66 -2.28 -19.78
N GLN A 400 21.63 -3.39 -19.04
CA GLN A 400 21.95 -4.72 -19.58
C GLN A 400 20.74 -5.45 -20.20
N GLN A 401 19.52 -4.90 -20.10
CA GLN A 401 18.28 -5.57 -20.55
C GLN A 401 17.71 -5.00 -21.86
N GLU A 402 18.59 -4.69 -22.81
CA GLU A 402 18.16 -4.29 -24.14
C GLU A 402 17.34 -5.41 -24.80
N GLY A 403 16.18 -5.05 -25.38
CA GLY A 403 15.29 -6.00 -26.04
C GLY A 403 14.41 -6.86 -25.12
N TRP A 404 14.53 -6.72 -23.78
CA TRP A 404 13.74 -7.54 -22.84
C TRP A 404 12.28 -7.08 -22.72
N GLY A 405 11.96 -5.85 -23.11
CA GLY A 405 10.64 -5.27 -22.84
C GLY A 405 10.36 -5.03 -21.34
N LEU A 406 11.41 -5.00 -20.51
CA LEU A 406 11.31 -4.79 -19.06
C LEU A 406 10.70 -3.42 -18.74
N ALA A 407 9.50 -3.44 -18.19
CA ALA A 407 8.76 -2.25 -17.74
C ALA A 407 8.78 -2.09 -16.22
N MET A 408 8.71 -3.21 -15.49
CA MET A 408 8.76 -3.23 -14.02
C MET A 408 9.74 -4.29 -13.53
N TYR A 409 10.59 -3.89 -12.59
CA TYR A 409 11.49 -4.78 -11.86
C TYR A 409 10.86 -5.15 -10.52
N GLU A 410 10.61 -6.43 -10.30
CA GLU A 410 10.16 -6.95 -9.03
C GLU A 410 11.39 -7.42 -8.23
N GLN A 411 11.65 -6.76 -7.10
CA GLN A 411 12.66 -7.24 -6.15
C GLN A 411 11.98 -8.08 -5.07
N ASP A 412 12.28 -9.36 -5.05
CA ASP A 412 11.84 -10.33 -4.05
C ASP A 412 12.99 -10.70 -3.09
N TRP A 413 12.70 -11.48 -2.04
CA TRP A 413 13.62 -11.93 -1.02
C TRP A 413 14.34 -10.76 -0.31
N MET A 414 13.73 -9.58 -0.29
CA MET A 414 14.27 -8.38 0.33
C MET A 414 14.58 -8.61 1.82
N CYS A 415 13.70 -9.33 2.53
CA CYS A 415 13.92 -9.71 3.91
C CYS A 415 15.20 -10.56 4.09
N THR A 416 15.53 -11.40 3.11
CA THR A 416 16.72 -12.26 3.14
C THR A 416 17.99 -11.44 2.95
N GLU A 417 18.02 -10.50 2.00
CA GLU A 417 19.17 -9.59 1.87
C GLU A 417 19.36 -8.79 3.15
N TYR A 418 18.28 -8.19 3.67
CA TYR A 418 18.33 -7.40 4.89
C TYR A 418 18.85 -8.20 6.09
N ASP A 419 18.32 -9.40 6.33
CA ASP A 419 18.68 -10.19 7.52
C ASP A 419 20.05 -10.88 7.39
N ASN A 420 20.52 -11.16 6.17
CA ASN A 420 21.74 -11.93 5.97
C ASN A 420 22.94 -11.09 5.58
N VAL A 421 22.78 -9.85 5.09
CA VAL A 421 23.92 -8.97 4.78
C VAL A 421 24.13 -8.01 5.93
N GLU A 422 25.18 -8.27 6.73
CA GLU A 422 25.48 -7.55 7.97
C GLU A 422 25.49 -6.02 7.80
N ALA A 423 26.03 -5.51 6.69
CA ALA A 423 26.12 -4.09 6.41
C ALA A 423 24.74 -3.40 6.41
N LEU A 424 23.67 -4.08 5.96
CA LEU A 424 22.31 -3.52 6.02
C LEU A 424 21.77 -3.39 7.46
N GLN A 425 22.38 -4.11 8.41
CA GLN A 425 22.05 -4.02 9.83
C GLN A 425 22.94 -3.06 10.61
N THR A 426 24.23 -3.02 10.30
CA THR A 426 25.25 -2.37 11.14
C THR A 426 25.72 -1.02 10.61
N ASN A 427 25.68 -0.81 9.29
CA ASN A 427 25.98 0.49 8.71
C ASN A 427 24.72 1.36 8.75
N ILE A 428 24.83 2.51 9.40
CA ILE A 428 23.71 3.43 9.67
C ILE A 428 22.99 3.93 8.40
N SER A 429 23.64 3.93 7.24
CA SER A 429 23.06 4.44 5.99
C SER A 429 22.77 3.35 4.95
N MET A 430 23.43 2.19 5.04
CA MET A 430 23.44 1.21 3.95
C MET A 430 22.07 0.64 3.61
N GLY A 431 21.22 0.43 4.62
CA GLY A 431 19.84 -0.03 4.42
C GLY A 431 19.03 0.89 3.52
N ASP A 432 19.08 2.21 3.78
CA ASP A 432 18.37 3.20 2.97
C ASP A 432 19.05 3.41 1.60
N LEU A 433 20.39 3.39 1.55
CA LEU A 433 21.15 3.51 0.30
C LEU A 433 20.88 2.35 -0.67
N TRP A 434 20.70 1.13 -0.18
CA TRP A 434 20.33 -0.04 -0.99
C TRP A 434 18.99 0.15 -1.70
N LEU A 435 17.96 0.55 -0.94
CA LEU A 435 16.62 0.81 -1.49
C LEU A 435 16.62 2.03 -2.42
N HIS A 436 17.36 3.09 -2.06
CA HIS A 436 17.50 4.29 -2.88
C HIS A 436 18.18 3.97 -4.23
N GLY A 437 19.33 3.28 -4.21
CA GLY A 437 20.08 2.98 -5.42
C GLY A 437 19.28 2.12 -6.41
N MET A 438 18.53 1.14 -5.90
CA MET A 438 17.60 0.34 -6.70
C MET A 438 16.52 1.19 -7.38
N ALA A 439 15.86 2.06 -6.61
CA ALA A 439 14.83 2.94 -7.14
C ALA A 439 15.39 3.97 -8.13
N ALA A 440 16.53 4.59 -7.83
CA ALA A 440 17.19 5.58 -8.68
C ALA A 440 17.68 4.97 -10.00
N GLY A 441 18.22 3.75 -9.95
CA GLY A 441 18.59 2.99 -11.14
C GLY A 441 17.38 2.73 -12.04
N ALA A 442 16.28 2.20 -11.47
CA ALA A 442 15.06 1.93 -12.21
C ALA A 442 14.48 3.21 -12.84
N GLU A 443 14.36 4.29 -12.06
CA GLU A 443 13.87 5.59 -12.51
C GLU A 443 14.68 6.14 -13.68
N SER A 444 16.01 6.11 -13.57
CA SER A 444 16.91 6.60 -14.62
C SER A 444 16.82 5.80 -15.92
N SER A 445 16.28 4.59 -15.84
CA SER A 445 16.03 3.72 -16.98
C SER A 445 14.58 3.74 -17.48
N GLY A 446 13.74 4.62 -16.93
CA GLY A 446 12.32 4.75 -17.31
C GLY A 446 11.44 3.61 -16.81
N ARG A 447 11.84 2.91 -15.75
CA ARG A 447 11.16 1.73 -15.20
C ARG A 447 10.62 1.96 -13.80
N THR A 448 9.73 1.09 -13.38
CA THR A 448 9.18 1.06 -12.01
C THR A 448 9.68 -0.15 -11.23
N VAL A 449 9.53 -0.11 -9.92
CA VAL A 449 9.90 -1.18 -9.00
C VAL A 449 8.67 -1.65 -8.22
N GLN A 450 8.54 -2.98 -8.08
CA GLN A 450 7.69 -3.64 -7.12
C GLN A 450 8.55 -4.24 -6.01
N TYR A 451 8.14 -4.06 -4.76
CA TYR A 451 8.75 -4.76 -3.62
C TYR A 451 7.97 -6.04 -3.27
N CYS A 452 8.69 -7.15 -3.19
CA CYS A 452 8.20 -8.43 -2.72
C CYS A 452 8.99 -8.87 -1.47
N MET A 453 8.27 -9.50 -0.54
CA MET A 453 8.74 -9.80 0.82
C MET A 453 9.34 -8.58 1.60
N PRO A 454 8.77 -7.37 1.54
CA PRO A 454 9.32 -6.24 2.30
C PRO A 454 9.03 -6.37 3.80
N TYR A 455 9.85 -5.72 4.63
CA TYR A 455 9.49 -5.32 5.99
C TYR A 455 8.86 -3.93 6.00
N ALA A 456 8.20 -3.56 7.11
CA ALA A 456 7.50 -2.28 7.21
C ALA A 456 8.43 -1.08 6.99
N TYR A 457 9.69 -1.19 7.44
CA TYR A 457 10.70 -0.16 7.21
C TYR A 457 11.12 -0.03 5.74
N ASP A 458 11.07 -1.11 4.94
CA ASP A 458 11.34 -1.02 3.50
C ASP A 458 10.25 -0.20 2.79
N VAL A 459 9.00 -0.47 3.13
CA VAL A 459 7.85 0.26 2.58
C VAL A 459 7.85 1.72 3.06
N LEU A 460 8.21 1.98 4.32
CA LEU A 460 8.39 3.36 4.82
C LEU A 460 9.46 4.13 4.02
N SER A 461 10.60 3.50 3.68
CA SER A 461 11.61 4.14 2.84
C SER A 461 11.08 4.40 1.41
N ALA A 462 10.22 3.52 0.88
CA ALA A 462 9.59 3.70 -0.43
C ALA A 462 8.69 4.95 -0.54
N SER A 463 8.31 5.58 0.58
CA SER A 463 7.63 6.87 0.60
C SER A 463 8.46 8.01 -0.02
N ALA A 464 9.77 7.81 -0.21
CA ALA A 464 10.67 8.77 -0.84
C ALA A 464 11.03 8.44 -2.30
N TYR A 465 10.55 7.32 -2.85
CA TYR A 465 11.03 6.78 -4.12
C TYR A 465 9.92 6.73 -5.17
N PRO A 466 9.86 7.68 -6.13
CA PRO A 466 8.84 7.70 -7.17
C PRO A 466 8.80 6.43 -8.02
N ALA A 467 9.94 5.78 -8.29
CA ALA A 467 9.96 4.54 -9.07
C ALA A 467 9.32 3.34 -8.35
N VAL A 468 9.25 3.34 -7.02
CA VAL A 468 8.58 2.27 -6.27
C VAL A 468 7.08 2.57 -6.24
N THR A 469 6.32 1.89 -7.09
CA THR A 469 4.89 2.17 -7.30
C THR A 469 3.99 1.28 -6.48
N ASN A 470 4.45 0.08 -6.15
CA ASN A 470 3.64 -0.94 -5.49
C ASN A 470 4.50 -1.92 -4.69
N ALA A 471 3.86 -2.65 -3.79
CA ALA A 471 4.48 -3.73 -3.04
C ALA A 471 3.45 -4.83 -2.77
N ARG A 472 3.91 -6.07 -2.60
CA ARG A 472 3.06 -7.19 -2.17
C ARG A 472 2.50 -6.89 -0.78
N ALA A 473 1.17 -6.94 -0.65
CA ALA A 473 0.44 -6.67 0.58
C ALA A 473 0.12 -7.95 1.37
N THR A 474 0.33 -9.11 0.77
CA THR A 474 0.06 -10.45 1.32
C THR A 474 1.09 -11.48 0.86
N ASP A 475 1.05 -12.65 1.51
CA ASP A 475 1.82 -13.85 1.16
C ASP A 475 1.46 -14.38 -0.25
N ASP A 476 2.21 -15.37 -0.71
CA ASP A 476 2.01 -16.05 -1.99
C ASP A 476 0.57 -16.59 -2.14
N TYR A 477 0.06 -16.59 -3.37
CA TYR A 477 -1.34 -16.82 -3.71
C TYR A 477 -1.95 -18.12 -3.16
N ILE A 478 -1.29 -19.29 -3.28
CA ILE A 478 -1.93 -20.59 -2.93
C ILE A 478 -1.30 -21.29 -1.73
N GLY A 479 -2.16 -21.86 -0.89
CA GLY A 479 -1.79 -22.63 0.30
C GLY A 479 -1.76 -21.82 1.58
N ARG A 480 -2.17 -20.54 1.52
CA ARG A 480 -2.18 -19.60 2.65
C ARG A 480 -3.61 -19.21 3.02
N ASP A 481 -3.94 -19.32 4.31
CA ASP A 481 -5.21 -18.81 4.83
C ASP A 481 -5.22 -17.28 4.71
N LYS A 482 -6.37 -16.69 4.34
CA LYS A 482 -6.60 -15.24 4.28
C LYS A 482 -5.67 -14.43 3.36
N GLN A 483 -5.05 -15.05 2.36
CA GLN A 483 -4.25 -14.36 1.34
C GLN A 483 -4.99 -13.18 0.66
N TRP A 484 -6.31 -13.25 0.60
CA TRP A 484 -7.18 -12.21 0.06
C TRP A 484 -7.36 -10.99 0.99
N ALA A 485 -7.01 -11.09 2.28
CA ALA A 485 -7.38 -10.13 3.32
C ALA A 485 -6.44 -8.91 3.38
N ILE A 486 -6.38 -8.14 2.30
CA ILE A 486 -5.37 -7.09 2.11
C ILE A 486 -5.69 -5.75 2.79
N GLY A 487 -6.92 -5.54 3.28
CA GLY A 487 -7.41 -4.21 3.68
C GLY A 487 -6.52 -3.51 4.70
N ALA A 488 -6.10 -4.22 5.76
CA ALA A 488 -5.26 -3.66 6.81
C ALA A 488 -3.92 -3.13 6.28
N THR A 489 -3.26 -3.87 5.39
CA THR A 489 -2.00 -3.49 4.75
C THR A 489 -2.20 -2.41 3.69
N SER A 490 -3.30 -2.48 2.96
CA SER A 490 -3.71 -1.48 1.96
C SER A 490 -3.80 -0.08 2.54
N MET A 491 -4.34 0.07 3.76
CA MET A 491 -4.39 1.35 4.47
C MET A 491 -3.00 1.98 4.66
N PHE A 492 -2.03 1.18 5.10
CA PHE A 492 -0.66 1.66 5.29
C PHE A 492 0.00 2.01 3.96
N TYR A 493 -0.05 1.12 2.97
CA TYR A 493 0.63 1.31 1.70
C TYR A 493 0.09 2.52 0.96
N TRP A 494 -1.24 2.64 0.86
CA TRP A 494 -1.87 3.73 0.14
C TRP A 494 -1.57 5.09 0.79
N ALA A 495 -1.52 5.15 2.13
CA ALA A 495 -1.19 6.37 2.87
C ALA A 495 0.11 7.01 2.37
N ILE A 496 1.14 6.19 2.12
CA ILE A 496 2.49 6.64 1.73
C ILE A 496 2.78 6.45 0.24
N GLY A 497 1.74 6.37 -0.59
CA GLY A 497 1.87 6.36 -2.04
C GLY A 497 2.46 5.07 -2.60
N ILE A 498 2.03 3.92 -2.07
CA ILE A 498 2.33 2.57 -2.58
C ILE A 498 1.01 1.88 -2.89
N LEU A 499 0.89 1.25 -4.06
CA LEU A 499 -0.27 0.41 -4.38
C LEU A 499 -0.14 -0.96 -3.70
N PRO A 500 -1.18 -1.44 -3.00
CA PRO A 500 -1.16 -2.71 -2.29
C PRO A 500 -1.45 -3.87 -3.24
N PHE A 501 -0.42 -4.54 -3.74
CA PHE A 501 -0.61 -5.67 -4.64
C PHE A 501 -1.06 -6.92 -3.89
N LYS A 502 -2.22 -7.47 -4.25
CA LYS A 502 -2.80 -8.68 -3.66
C LYS A 502 -2.03 -9.96 -4.00
N ASP A 503 -1.07 -9.94 -4.92
CA ASP A 503 -0.64 -11.12 -5.70
C ASP A 503 -1.64 -11.48 -6.82
N GLY A 504 -1.22 -12.33 -7.76
CA GLY A 504 -2.05 -12.92 -8.81
C GLY A 504 -3.15 -13.83 -8.26
N PHE A 505 -3.89 -14.47 -9.18
CA PHE A 505 -4.94 -15.42 -8.82
C PHE A 505 -5.29 -16.40 -9.94
N TYR A 506 -5.90 -17.54 -9.60
CA TYR A 506 -6.62 -18.38 -10.53
C TYR A 506 -8.03 -17.85 -10.71
N SER A 507 -8.37 -17.60 -11.97
CA SER A 507 -9.68 -17.13 -12.35
C SER A 507 -10.71 -18.26 -12.42
N SER A 508 -10.37 -19.54 -12.26
CA SER A 508 -11.37 -20.62 -12.34
C SER A 508 -11.32 -21.58 -11.14
N ASN A 509 -12.45 -22.29 -10.94
CA ASN A 509 -12.54 -23.42 -10.00
C ASN A 509 -12.04 -24.74 -10.63
N LEU A 510 -11.49 -24.69 -11.84
CA LEU A 510 -10.98 -25.89 -12.49
C LEU A 510 -9.66 -26.29 -11.83
N GLN A 511 -9.41 -27.60 -11.79
CA GLN A 511 -8.10 -28.10 -11.40
C GLN A 511 -7.06 -27.66 -12.43
N GLN A 512 -5.93 -27.18 -11.92
CA GLN A 512 -4.83 -26.61 -12.68
C GLN A 512 -3.81 -27.70 -13.03
N VAL A 513 -4.31 -28.77 -13.67
CA VAL A 513 -3.56 -30.01 -13.93
C VAL A 513 -2.33 -29.71 -14.79
N GLY A 514 -1.15 -30.11 -14.31
CA GLY A 514 0.13 -29.87 -14.98
C GLY A 514 0.87 -28.61 -14.52
N GLY A 515 0.19 -27.69 -13.83
CA GLY A 515 0.81 -26.52 -13.21
C GLY A 515 1.50 -26.85 -11.88
N GLN A 516 2.17 -25.86 -11.31
CA GLN A 516 2.84 -26.00 -10.00
C GLN A 516 1.87 -26.44 -8.90
N VAL A 517 0.71 -25.78 -8.87
CA VAL A 517 -0.34 -26.03 -7.90
C VAL A 517 -1.60 -26.47 -8.64
N VAL A 518 -1.96 -27.75 -8.47
CA VAL A 518 -3.05 -28.42 -9.21
C VAL A 518 -4.43 -28.16 -8.61
N GLY A 519 -4.51 -27.93 -7.29
CA GLY A 519 -5.78 -27.84 -6.57
C GLY A 519 -6.66 -26.70 -7.10
N PRO A 520 -8.00 -26.88 -7.14
CA PRO A 520 -8.87 -25.83 -7.63
C PRO A 520 -8.85 -24.65 -6.66
N GLU A 521 -8.88 -23.42 -7.20
CA GLU A 521 -9.26 -22.27 -6.39
C GLU A 521 -10.72 -22.45 -5.94
N THR A 522 -10.96 -22.21 -4.66
CA THR A 522 -12.28 -22.37 -4.02
C THR A 522 -13.07 -21.08 -3.97
N ALA A 523 -12.40 -19.94 -4.11
CA ALA A 523 -12.99 -18.61 -4.06
C ALA A 523 -12.40 -17.62 -5.10
N PRO A 524 -12.48 -17.92 -6.41
CA PRO A 524 -11.88 -17.08 -7.43
C PRO A 524 -12.60 -15.74 -7.60
N ASN A 525 -13.90 -15.63 -7.24
CA ASN A 525 -14.57 -14.33 -7.24
C ASN A 525 -13.97 -13.43 -6.17
N ARG A 526 -13.75 -13.94 -4.95
CA ARG A 526 -13.07 -13.19 -3.89
C ARG A 526 -11.66 -12.76 -4.31
N ALA A 527 -10.90 -13.65 -4.93
CA ALA A 527 -9.54 -13.35 -5.38
C ALA A 527 -9.52 -12.24 -6.45
N ALA A 528 -10.38 -12.34 -7.47
CA ALA A 528 -10.53 -11.32 -8.51
C ALA A 528 -11.02 -9.98 -7.95
N LEU A 529 -11.97 -10.02 -7.01
CA LEU A 529 -12.53 -8.85 -6.34
C LEU A 529 -11.46 -8.11 -5.52
N MET A 530 -10.68 -8.84 -4.72
CA MET A 530 -9.60 -8.23 -3.95
C MET A 530 -8.50 -7.69 -4.85
N ALA A 531 -8.18 -8.39 -5.96
CA ALA A 531 -7.18 -7.91 -6.91
C ALA A 531 -7.60 -6.57 -7.53
N VAL A 532 -8.84 -6.43 -8.01
CA VAL A 532 -9.31 -5.18 -8.63
C VAL A 532 -9.52 -4.06 -7.61
N LEU A 533 -10.09 -4.37 -6.43
CA LEU A 533 -10.32 -3.36 -5.39
C LEU A 533 -9.04 -2.91 -4.70
N SER A 534 -7.93 -3.64 -4.85
CA SER A 534 -6.61 -3.21 -4.38
C SER A 534 -6.10 -1.94 -5.05
N GLY A 535 -6.61 -1.60 -6.24
CA GLY A 535 -6.09 -0.51 -7.06
C GLY A 535 -4.69 -0.78 -7.67
N ALA A 536 -4.04 -1.91 -7.35
CA ALA A 536 -2.76 -2.34 -7.91
C ALA A 536 -2.95 -3.11 -9.24
N MET A 537 -2.02 -4.02 -9.57
CA MET A 537 -2.10 -4.86 -10.77
C MET A 537 -3.14 -5.97 -10.61
N VAL A 538 -3.71 -6.40 -11.75
CA VAL A 538 -4.65 -7.51 -11.83
C VAL A 538 -4.09 -8.53 -12.82
N GLY A 539 -3.76 -9.72 -12.28
CA GLY A 539 -3.06 -10.77 -13.02
C GLY A 539 -3.62 -12.17 -12.75
N PRO A 540 -4.52 -12.70 -13.59
CA PRO A 540 -4.82 -14.13 -13.59
C PRO A 540 -3.57 -14.96 -13.94
N MET A 541 -3.51 -16.18 -13.41
CA MET A 541 -2.37 -17.10 -13.50
C MET A 541 -2.76 -18.51 -13.97
N ASP A 542 -3.98 -18.68 -14.49
CA ASP A 542 -4.50 -19.98 -14.94
C ASP A 542 -3.66 -20.63 -16.04
N GLY A 543 -3.69 -21.96 -16.10
CA GLY A 543 -3.15 -22.71 -17.21
C GLY A 543 -3.92 -22.47 -18.51
N ILE A 544 -3.26 -22.74 -19.65
CA ILE A 544 -3.89 -22.75 -20.96
C ILE A 544 -5.16 -23.60 -20.95
N TYR A 545 -6.24 -23.09 -21.54
CA TYR A 545 -7.58 -23.69 -21.53
C TYR A 545 -8.34 -23.71 -20.20
N LEU A 546 -7.76 -23.20 -19.11
CA LEU A 546 -8.38 -23.22 -17.77
C LEU A 546 -8.86 -21.86 -17.28
N LEU A 547 -8.57 -20.80 -18.04
CA LEU A 547 -8.95 -19.44 -17.69
C LEU A 547 -10.46 -19.19 -17.80
N ASN A 548 -11.04 -18.47 -16.84
CA ASN A 548 -12.44 -18.06 -16.88
C ASN A 548 -12.61 -16.67 -17.49
N PHE A 549 -13.02 -16.62 -18.77
CA PHE A 549 -13.20 -15.36 -19.52
C PHE A 549 -14.10 -14.35 -18.78
N THR A 550 -15.29 -14.77 -18.34
CA THR A 550 -16.28 -13.86 -17.73
C THR A 550 -15.73 -13.19 -16.47
N ARG A 551 -15.03 -13.96 -15.62
CA ARG A 551 -14.43 -13.42 -14.40
C ARG A 551 -13.29 -12.46 -14.70
N VAL A 552 -12.39 -12.83 -15.62
CA VAL A 552 -11.28 -11.97 -16.04
C VAL A 552 -11.81 -10.65 -16.63
N MET A 553 -12.77 -10.72 -17.56
CA MET A 553 -13.38 -9.55 -18.18
C MET A 553 -14.31 -8.74 -17.26
N SER A 554 -14.62 -9.24 -16.05
CA SER A 554 -15.31 -8.44 -15.03
C SER A 554 -14.40 -7.39 -14.37
N THR A 555 -13.07 -7.51 -14.55
CA THR A 555 -12.08 -6.60 -13.95
C THR A 555 -11.71 -5.42 -14.87
N CYS A 556 -11.90 -5.55 -16.18
CA CYS A 556 -11.38 -4.61 -17.17
C CYS A 556 -12.38 -4.32 -18.30
N ARG A 557 -12.07 -3.29 -19.09
CA ARG A 557 -12.73 -2.96 -20.36
C ARG A 557 -12.32 -3.94 -21.47
N ALA A 558 -13.00 -3.86 -22.61
CA ALA A 558 -12.67 -4.67 -23.80
C ALA A 558 -11.26 -4.39 -24.37
N ASP A 559 -10.64 -3.25 -24.05
CA ASP A 559 -9.25 -2.92 -24.42
C ASP A 559 -8.22 -3.32 -23.34
N GLY A 560 -8.65 -3.89 -22.23
CA GLY A 560 -7.78 -4.35 -21.15
C GLY A 560 -7.50 -3.32 -20.07
N LYS A 561 -8.00 -2.09 -20.19
CA LYS A 561 -7.89 -1.11 -19.09
C LYS A 561 -8.69 -1.60 -17.87
N VAL A 562 -8.03 -1.75 -16.73
CA VAL A 562 -8.69 -2.21 -15.49
C VAL A 562 -9.63 -1.12 -14.98
N LEU A 563 -10.84 -1.50 -14.60
CA LEU A 563 -11.80 -0.59 -13.97
C LEU A 563 -11.59 -0.65 -12.46
N LYS A 564 -10.92 0.36 -11.92
CA LYS A 564 -10.52 0.43 -10.51
C LYS A 564 -11.42 1.37 -9.72
N PRO A 565 -11.53 1.19 -8.40
CA PRO A 565 -12.01 2.25 -7.53
C PRO A 565 -11.01 3.42 -7.46
N ASP A 566 -11.43 4.55 -6.90
CA ASP A 566 -10.55 5.72 -6.67
C ASP A 566 -9.83 5.64 -5.31
N LEU A 567 -10.27 4.73 -4.43
CA LEU A 567 -9.59 4.37 -3.18
C LEU A 567 -9.34 2.85 -3.16
N PRO A 568 -8.12 2.36 -2.88
CA PRO A 568 -7.91 0.93 -2.63
C PRO A 568 -8.78 0.41 -1.50
N ILE A 569 -9.02 -0.89 -1.45
CA ILE A 569 -9.83 -1.50 -0.40
C ILE A 569 -9.22 -1.31 0.98
N MET A 570 -10.00 -0.82 1.95
CA MET A 570 -9.58 -0.47 3.31
C MET A 570 -10.44 -1.15 4.37
N PRO A 571 -9.98 -1.29 5.62
CA PRO A 571 -10.82 -1.65 6.76
C PRO A 571 -11.92 -0.62 6.96
N LEU A 572 -13.12 -1.05 7.37
CA LEU A 572 -14.12 -0.13 7.89
C LEU A 572 -13.64 0.54 9.19
N GLU A 573 -14.12 1.74 9.48
CA GLU A 573 -13.87 2.41 10.77
C GLU A 573 -14.34 1.57 11.96
N SER A 574 -15.37 0.74 11.77
CA SER A 574 -15.89 -0.16 12.80
C SER A 574 -14.92 -1.27 13.21
N CYS A 575 -13.92 -1.58 12.37
CA CYS A 575 -12.84 -2.49 12.72
C CYS A 575 -11.96 -1.96 13.86
N PHE A 576 -12.04 -0.66 14.15
CA PHE A 576 -11.30 0.02 15.21
C PHE A 576 -12.21 0.41 16.39
N ASN A 577 -13.38 -0.21 16.53
CA ASN A 577 -14.21 -0.05 17.72
C ASN A 577 -13.61 -0.83 18.90
N ALA A 578 -13.89 -0.35 20.12
CA ALA A 578 -13.44 -1.01 21.34
C ALA A 578 -13.88 -2.49 21.36
N GLY A 579 -12.93 -3.39 21.64
CA GLY A 579 -13.17 -4.83 21.70
C GLY A 579 -13.18 -5.56 20.35
N VAL A 580 -12.97 -4.85 19.24
CA VAL A 580 -12.78 -5.46 17.91
C VAL A 580 -11.28 -5.63 17.64
N ASP A 581 -10.90 -6.78 17.09
CA ASP A 581 -9.55 -6.96 16.54
C ASP A 581 -9.51 -6.43 15.10
N PRO A 582 -8.85 -5.28 14.83
CA PRO A 582 -8.79 -4.71 13.49
C PRO A 582 -8.08 -5.63 12.48
N ALA A 583 -7.12 -6.45 12.94
CA ALA A 583 -6.40 -7.38 12.06
C ALA A 583 -7.29 -8.55 11.61
N GLY A 584 -8.25 -8.97 12.45
CA GLY A 584 -9.19 -10.07 12.17
C GLY A 584 -10.58 -9.65 11.68
N CYS A 585 -10.85 -8.34 11.57
CA CYS A 585 -12.18 -7.80 11.26
C CYS A 585 -12.66 -8.15 9.84
N HIS A 586 -11.75 -8.03 8.85
CA HIS A 586 -11.97 -8.28 7.41
C HIS A 586 -13.24 -7.70 6.78
N ASN A 587 -13.77 -6.65 7.39
CA ASN A 587 -14.90 -5.90 6.87
C ASN A 587 -14.35 -4.67 6.17
N TYR A 588 -14.53 -4.61 4.86
CA TYR A 588 -13.80 -3.69 4.02
C TYR A 588 -14.71 -2.81 3.18
N PHE A 589 -14.17 -1.65 2.80
CA PHE A 589 -14.79 -0.78 1.81
C PHE A 589 -13.78 -0.18 0.84
N SER A 590 -14.31 0.31 -0.26
CA SER A 590 -13.63 1.12 -1.26
C SER A 590 -14.67 2.09 -1.84
N TYR A 591 -14.27 3.03 -2.70
CA TYR A 591 -15.23 3.87 -3.40
C TYR A 591 -14.74 4.39 -4.75
N SER A 592 -15.68 4.83 -5.58
CA SER A 592 -15.42 5.73 -6.71
C SER A 592 -16.08 7.09 -6.47
N ASP A 593 -15.36 8.17 -6.72
CA ASP A 593 -15.86 9.54 -6.65
C ASP A 593 -16.28 10.00 -8.05
N LEU A 594 -17.59 9.99 -8.31
CA LEU A 594 -18.15 10.32 -9.61
C LEU A 594 -18.62 11.78 -9.67
N PRO A 595 -18.11 12.61 -10.61
CA PRO A 595 -18.63 13.95 -10.82
C PRO A 595 -20.14 13.89 -11.13
N GLY A 596 -20.92 14.66 -10.38
CA GLY A 596 -22.39 14.75 -10.50
C GLY A 596 -23.19 13.62 -9.81
N ALA A 597 -22.57 12.49 -9.47
CA ALA A 597 -23.20 11.42 -8.69
C ALA A 597 -22.76 11.43 -7.21
N GLY A 598 -21.55 11.89 -6.92
CA GLY A 598 -20.94 11.77 -5.58
C GLY A 598 -20.26 10.42 -5.39
N ARG A 599 -20.01 10.07 -4.12
CA ARG A 599 -19.23 8.89 -3.73
C ARG A 599 -20.07 7.61 -3.76
N ASN A 600 -19.64 6.65 -4.58
CA ASN A 600 -20.24 5.32 -4.70
C ASN A 600 -19.38 4.33 -3.92
N PHE A 601 -19.91 3.72 -2.87
CA PHE A 601 -19.13 2.82 -2.00
C PHE A 601 -19.26 1.37 -2.42
N TYR A 602 -18.17 0.62 -2.34
CA TYR A 602 -18.12 -0.82 -2.55
C TYR A 602 -17.84 -1.49 -1.20
N LEU A 603 -18.71 -2.38 -0.75
CA LEU A 603 -18.60 -3.03 0.56
C LEU A 603 -18.35 -4.52 0.40
N PHE A 604 -17.28 -5.00 1.01
CA PHE A 604 -16.96 -6.42 1.10
C PHE A 604 -17.05 -6.88 2.55
N MET A 605 -17.84 -7.93 2.81
CA MET A 605 -18.02 -8.52 4.14
C MET A 605 -17.63 -9.99 4.15
N ASP A 606 -16.60 -10.36 4.91
CA ASP A 606 -16.24 -11.78 5.12
C ASP A 606 -17.27 -12.52 5.98
N ARG A 607 -17.96 -11.81 6.88
CA ARG A 607 -19.03 -12.37 7.73
C ARG A 607 -20.26 -11.47 7.68
N PRO A 608 -21.21 -11.73 6.77
CA PRO A 608 -22.38 -10.89 6.63
C PRO A 608 -23.31 -11.02 7.84
N GLY A 609 -24.05 -9.96 8.16
CA GLY A 609 -25.15 -10.10 9.12
C GLY A 609 -25.65 -8.81 9.74
N GLN A 610 -24.77 -7.90 10.21
CA GLN A 610 -25.18 -6.67 10.90
C GLN A 610 -24.08 -5.60 10.79
N LEU A 611 -24.17 -4.70 9.81
CA LEU A 611 -23.37 -3.49 9.75
C LEU A 611 -24.24 -2.29 10.11
N GLN A 612 -23.74 -1.39 10.94
CA GLN A 612 -24.41 -0.11 11.17
C GLN A 612 -24.09 0.85 10.01
N LEU A 613 -25.01 1.76 9.69
CA LEU A 613 -24.79 2.77 8.65
C LEU A 613 -23.48 3.56 8.84
N ARG A 614 -23.17 3.91 10.10
CA ARG A 614 -21.95 4.62 10.52
C ARG A 614 -20.65 3.85 10.26
N ASP A 615 -20.74 2.52 10.13
CA ASP A 615 -19.57 1.68 9.93
C ASP A 615 -19.05 1.83 8.50
N VAL A 616 -19.97 2.13 7.57
CA VAL A 616 -19.74 2.23 6.14
C VAL A 616 -19.40 3.65 5.69
N MET A 617 -20.09 4.64 6.26
CA MET A 617 -19.93 6.04 5.89
C MET A 617 -19.00 6.70 6.91
N PRO A 618 -17.72 6.97 6.56
CA PRO A 618 -16.88 7.80 7.43
C PRO A 618 -17.58 9.14 7.67
N ALA A 619 -17.27 9.79 8.80
CA ALA A 619 -17.97 10.98 9.29
C ALA A 619 -18.11 12.08 8.21
N GLY A 620 -19.25 12.11 7.53
CA GLY A 620 -19.55 13.08 6.47
C GLY A 620 -20.95 12.85 5.87
N PRO A 621 -21.82 13.87 5.82
CA PRO A 621 -23.10 13.77 5.11
C PRO A 621 -22.88 13.98 3.61
N GLY A 622 -23.53 13.17 2.78
CA GLY A 622 -23.43 13.33 1.31
C GLY A 622 -24.71 13.02 0.55
N ALA A 623 -25.47 12.00 0.97
CA ALA A 623 -26.77 11.68 0.37
C ALA A 623 -27.83 11.47 1.44
N SER A 624 -29.07 11.86 1.14
CA SER A 624 -30.23 11.60 2.02
C SER A 624 -30.74 10.17 1.92
N ALA A 625 -30.34 9.45 0.86
CA ALA A 625 -30.66 8.05 0.64
C ALA A 625 -29.63 7.41 -0.31
N TYR A 626 -29.56 6.09 -0.28
CA TYR A 626 -28.71 5.25 -1.10
C TYR A 626 -29.53 4.14 -1.75
N ALA A 627 -29.18 3.81 -2.99
CA ALA A 627 -29.53 2.55 -3.61
C ALA A 627 -28.46 1.52 -3.24
N VAL A 628 -28.87 0.40 -2.64
CA VAL A 628 -28.01 -0.70 -2.23
C VAL A 628 -28.17 -1.81 -3.26
N TYR A 629 -27.13 -2.09 -4.02
CA TYR A 629 -27.13 -3.11 -5.05
C TYR A 629 -26.28 -4.30 -4.62
N ASP A 630 -26.93 -5.45 -4.44
CA ASP A 630 -26.27 -6.75 -4.22
C ASP A 630 -25.62 -7.21 -5.52
N TRP A 631 -24.29 -7.25 -5.56
CA TRP A 631 -23.61 -7.61 -6.80
C TRP A 631 -23.82 -9.08 -7.16
N TYR A 632 -23.89 -9.98 -6.17
CA TYR A 632 -24.07 -11.42 -6.38
C TYR A 632 -25.52 -11.77 -6.62
N GLY A 633 -26.42 -11.37 -5.72
CA GLY A 633 -27.85 -11.65 -5.83
C GLY A 633 -28.57 -10.83 -6.90
N ARG A 634 -27.92 -9.80 -7.46
CA ARG A 634 -28.48 -8.89 -8.47
C ARG A 634 -29.76 -8.19 -7.99
N THR A 635 -29.86 -7.94 -6.69
CA THR A 635 -31.03 -7.32 -6.06
C THR A 635 -30.78 -5.86 -5.71
N LEU A 636 -31.85 -5.09 -5.61
CA LEU A 636 -31.83 -3.67 -5.26
C LEU A 636 -32.64 -3.44 -3.98
N ALA A 637 -32.05 -2.72 -3.04
CA ALA A 637 -32.70 -2.21 -1.84
C ALA A 637 -32.47 -0.71 -1.69
N TRP A 638 -33.23 -0.07 -0.80
CA TRP A 638 -33.12 1.37 -0.53
C TRP A 638 -32.79 1.61 0.92
N LEU A 639 -31.85 2.53 1.16
CA LEU A 639 -31.38 2.88 2.48
C LEU A 639 -31.51 4.39 2.65
N ASP A 640 -32.45 4.83 3.48
CA ASP A 640 -32.54 6.23 3.88
C ASP A 640 -31.39 6.56 4.85
N ALA A 641 -30.70 7.69 4.65
CA ALA A 641 -29.60 8.08 5.51
C ALA A 641 -30.04 8.41 6.94
N ALA A 642 -31.34 8.70 7.12
CA ALA A 642 -31.98 8.89 8.41
C ALA A 642 -32.54 7.58 9.00
N ALA A 643 -32.40 6.44 8.31
CA ALA A 643 -32.83 5.15 8.83
C ALA A 643 -32.06 4.81 10.11
N PRO A 644 -32.70 4.13 11.08
CA PRO A 644 -31.99 3.66 12.25
C PRO A 644 -30.84 2.75 11.83
N GLU A 645 -29.75 2.78 12.57
CA GLU A 645 -28.50 2.15 12.15
C GLU A 645 -28.64 0.64 11.91
N SER A 646 -29.54 -0.01 12.65
CA SER A 646 -29.91 -1.42 12.52
C SER A 646 -30.67 -1.76 11.24
N ALA A 647 -31.06 -0.76 10.43
CA ALA A 647 -31.81 -0.95 9.20
C ALA A 647 -30.93 -1.36 8.01
N PHE A 648 -29.61 -1.26 8.13
CA PHE A 648 -28.69 -1.69 7.08
C PHE A 648 -28.20 -3.11 7.33
N SER A 649 -28.48 -4.01 6.41
CA SER A 649 -27.82 -5.31 6.33
C SER A 649 -27.32 -5.51 4.92
N VAL A 650 -26.08 -6.00 4.80
CA VAL A 650 -25.56 -6.39 3.50
C VAL A 650 -26.24 -7.71 3.10
N PRO A 651 -26.85 -7.79 1.90
CA PRO A 651 -27.59 -8.97 1.44
C PRO A 651 -26.69 -10.21 1.28
N GLY A 652 -27.34 -11.34 0.93
CA GLY A 652 -26.73 -12.67 0.90
C GLY A 652 -25.42 -12.75 0.12
N GLY A 653 -24.53 -13.63 0.57
CA GLY A 653 -23.17 -13.76 0.03
C GLY A 653 -22.98 -14.91 -0.96
N TYR A 654 -21.84 -14.91 -1.63
CA TYR A 654 -21.28 -16.02 -2.42
C TYR A 654 -19.85 -16.30 -1.91
N GLU A 655 -19.35 -17.54 -1.99
CA GLU A 655 -18.02 -17.90 -1.42
C GLU A 655 -17.84 -17.42 0.04
N ASN A 656 -18.92 -17.54 0.84
CA ASN A 656 -19.02 -17.10 2.24
C ASN A 656 -18.81 -15.61 2.51
N HIS A 657 -18.87 -14.74 1.51
CA HIS A 657 -18.73 -13.29 1.69
C HIS A 657 -19.80 -12.52 0.91
N SER A 658 -20.11 -11.29 1.32
CA SER A 658 -21.03 -10.41 0.61
C SER A 658 -20.30 -9.29 -0.11
N TYR A 659 -20.87 -8.84 -1.24
CA TYR A 659 -20.37 -7.71 -2.00
C TYR A 659 -21.51 -6.81 -2.48
N ALA A 660 -21.51 -5.55 -2.06
CA ALA A 660 -22.57 -4.60 -2.39
C ALA A 660 -22.04 -3.23 -2.81
N LEU A 661 -22.74 -2.59 -3.75
CA LEU A 661 -22.57 -1.20 -4.12
C LEU A 661 -23.60 -0.33 -3.37
N LEU A 662 -23.16 0.76 -2.76
CA LEU A 662 -24.02 1.82 -2.23
C LEU A 662 -23.88 3.05 -3.11
N ALA A 663 -24.85 3.24 -3.99
CA ALA A 663 -24.93 4.36 -4.90
C ALA A 663 -25.78 5.49 -4.29
N PRO A 664 -25.26 6.72 -4.14
CA PRO A 664 -26.02 7.83 -3.60
C PRO A 664 -27.18 8.22 -4.52
N VAL A 665 -28.33 8.52 -3.92
CA VAL A 665 -29.47 9.07 -4.67
C VAL A 665 -29.23 10.54 -4.94
N ILE A 666 -29.16 10.90 -6.22
CA ILE A 666 -28.94 12.27 -6.66
C ILE A 666 -30.22 13.08 -6.42
N ARG A 667 -30.18 13.98 -5.44
CA ARG A 667 -31.37 14.71 -4.93
C ARG A 667 -32.16 15.44 -6.02
N SER A 668 -31.49 15.98 -7.02
CA SER A 668 -32.13 16.76 -8.09
C SER A 668 -32.95 15.91 -9.06
N SER A 669 -32.67 14.60 -9.16
CA SER A 669 -33.32 13.70 -10.12
C SER A 669 -34.10 12.55 -9.47
N GLY A 670 -33.72 12.12 -8.26
CA GLY A 670 -34.22 10.91 -7.62
C GLY A 670 -33.53 9.62 -8.08
N TRP A 671 -32.57 9.72 -9.00
CA TRP A 671 -31.85 8.59 -9.55
C TRP A 671 -30.55 8.28 -8.81
N ALA A 672 -30.17 7.01 -8.77
CA ALA A 672 -28.84 6.52 -8.39
C ALA A 672 -28.21 5.77 -9.57
N LEU A 673 -26.93 6.02 -9.86
CA LEU A 673 -26.20 5.30 -10.90
C LEU A 673 -25.70 3.96 -10.34
N ILE A 674 -26.15 2.84 -10.90
CA ILE A 674 -25.64 1.50 -10.56
C ILE A 674 -24.45 1.12 -11.46
N GLY A 675 -24.38 1.67 -12.67
CA GLY A 675 -23.27 1.50 -13.59
C GLY A 675 -23.30 0.18 -14.36
N GLU A 676 -22.13 -0.37 -14.66
CA GLU A 676 -21.95 -1.59 -15.46
C GLU A 676 -21.93 -2.83 -14.56
N ARG A 677 -23.09 -3.47 -14.37
CA ARG A 677 -23.29 -4.56 -13.38
C ARG A 677 -22.44 -5.81 -13.65
N ALA A 678 -21.97 -5.99 -14.89
CA ALA A 678 -21.07 -7.08 -15.26
C ALA A 678 -19.64 -6.89 -14.72
N LYS A 679 -19.29 -5.69 -14.26
CA LYS A 679 -17.95 -5.36 -13.73
C LYS A 679 -17.93 -5.44 -12.22
N LEU A 680 -16.78 -5.81 -11.66
CA LEU A 680 -16.55 -5.84 -10.21
C LEU A 680 -16.49 -4.43 -9.61
N VAL A 681 -16.16 -3.41 -10.42
CA VAL A 681 -16.25 -2.00 -10.04
C VAL A 681 -17.29 -1.32 -10.95
N PRO A 682 -18.60 -1.46 -10.66
CA PRO A 682 -19.66 -1.04 -11.58
C PRO A 682 -19.64 0.45 -11.93
N THR A 683 -19.14 1.30 -11.03
CA THR A 683 -19.20 2.77 -11.14
C THR A 683 -17.80 3.39 -11.19
N SER A 684 -16.83 2.74 -11.84
CA SER A 684 -15.48 3.30 -11.98
C SER A 684 -15.49 4.68 -12.65
N SER A 685 -14.70 5.62 -12.11
CA SER A 685 -14.53 7.00 -12.60
C SER A 685 -13.95 7.06 -14.02
N HIS A 686 -13.24 6.01 -14.46
CA HIS A 686 -12.77 5.89 -15.84
C HIS A 686 -13.84 5.43 -16.83
N ARG A 687 -14.94 4.86 -16.34
CA ARG A 687 -16.06 4.41 -17.16
C ARG A 687 -17.19 5.44 -17.21
N PHE A 688 -17.49 6.10 -16.10
CA PHE A 688 -18.71 6.90 -15.96
C PHE A 688 -18.45 8.31 -15.45
N ARG A 689 -19.26 9.26 -15.94
CA ARG A 689 -19.42 10.61 -15.38
C ARG A 689 -20.89 11.03 -15.48
N VAL A 690 -21.47 11.64 -14.45
CA VAL A 690 -22.83 12.20 -14.56
C VAL A 690 -22.75 13.57 -15.23
N LEU A 691 -23.47 13.72 -16.34
CA LEU A 691 -23.51 14.97 -17.11
C LEU A 691 -24.59 15.91 -16.59
N ASP A 692 -25.76 15.36 -16.28
CA ASP A 692 -26.92 16.13 -15.86
C ASP A 692 -27.86 15.24 -15.03
N ALA A 693 -28.44 15.83 -13.99
CA ALA A 693 -29.43 15.17 -13.14
C ALA A 693 -30.50 16.21 -12.79
N LYS A 694 -31.67 16.06 -13.42
CA LYS A 694 -32.83 16.95 -13.26
C LYS A 694 -34.05 16.12 -12.89
N SER A 695 -35.11 16.77 -12.42
CA SER A 695 -36.31 16.06 -11.93
C SER A 695 -36.76 14.96 -12.91
N GLY A 696 -36.71 13.71 -12.44
CA GLY A 696 -37.12 12.53 -13.20
C GLY A 696 -36.18 12.09 -14.32
N MET A 697 -35.00 12.72 -14.51
CA MET A 697 -34.06 12.42 -15.58
C MET A 697 -32.60 12.34 -15.11
N LEU A 698 -31.87 11.33 -15.58
CA LEU A 698 -30.43 11.18 -15.38
C LEU A 698 -29.73 11.07 -16.74
N SER A 699 -28.69 11.87 -16.98
CA SER A 699 -27.82 11.76 -18.15
C SER A 699 -26.41 11.40 -17.70
N VAL A 700 -25.89 10.30 -18.24
CA VAL A 700 -24.59 9.72 -17.86
C VAL A 700 -23.71 9.64 -19.09
N GLU A 701 -22.50 10.17 -19.00
CA GLU A 701 -21.44 9.92 -19.97
C GLU A 701 -20.79 8.58 -19.66
N VAL A 702 -20.56 7.80 -20.71
CA VAL A 702 -19.99 6.47 -20.65
C VAL A 702 -18.83 6.41 -21.62
N ASN A 703 -17.65 6.05 -21.11
CA ASN A 703 -16.46 5.85 -21.91
C ASN A 703 -16.39 4.40 -22.39
N GLY A 704 -16.08 4.19 -23.66
CA GLY A 704 -15.96 2.85 -24.25
C GLY A 704 -14.95 2.79 -25.38
N VAL A 705 -14.62 1.58 -25.81
CA VAL A 705 -13.77 1.34 -26.99
C VAL A 705 -14.57 0.80 -28.17
N ALA A 706 -14.07 1.01 -29.38
CA ALA A 706 -14.67 0.45 -30.59
C ALA A 706 -14.95 -1.07 -30.45
N GLY A 707 -16.15 -1.50 -30.81
CA GLY A 707 -16.64 -2.86 -30.69
C GLY A 707 -17.21 -3.24 -29.32
N GLU A 708 -17.05 -2.41 -28.29
CA GLU A 708 -17.52 -2.68 -26.94
C GLU A 708 -19.03 -2.43 -26.82
N ALA A 709 -19.74 -3.38 -26.18
CA ALA A 709 -21.11 -3.20 -25.72
C ALA A 709 -21.11 -3.02 -24.20
N VAL A 710 -21.75 -1.95 -23.71
CA VAL A 710 -21.80 -1.61 -22.29
C VAL A 710 -23.26 -1.55 -21.85
N GLU A 711 -23.64 -2.39 -20.88
CA GLU A 711 -24.93 -2.28 -20.20
C GLU A 711 -24.79 -1.27 -19.06
N VAL A 712 -25.56 -0.19 -19.12
CA VAL A 712 -25.56 0.89 -18.14
C VAL A 712 -26.87 0.84 -17.37
N CYS A 713 -26.79 0.74 -16.05
CA CYS A 713 -27.96 0.67 -15.21
C CYS A 713 -28.06 1.85 -14.23
N ALA A 714 -29.27 2.34 -14.03
CA ALA A 714 -29.61 3.34 -13.04
C ALA A 714 -30.88 2.92 -12.29
N ALA A 715 -31.03 3.37 -11.06
CA ALA A 715 -32.14 3.04 -10.20
C ALA A 715 -32.92 4.29 -9.75
N GLU A 716 -34.24 4.19 -9.72
CA GLU A 716 -35.14 5.22 -9.19
C GLU A 716 -36.26 4.51 -8.39
N ARG A 717 -36.76 5.12 -7.30
CA ARG A 717 -37.62 4.42 -6.33
C ARG A 717 -38.93 3.90 -6.92
N HIS A 718 -39.51 4.56 -7.90
CA HIS A 718 -40.77 4.20 -8.54
C HIS A 718 -40.56 3.30 -9.77
N SER A 719 -39.56 3.60 -10.59
CA SER A 719 -39.22 2.86 -11.81
C SER A 719 -38.39 1.59 -11.55
N GLY A 720 -37.80 1.46 -10.36
CA GLY A 720 -36.89 0.37 -10.04
C GLY A 720 -35.55 0.49 -10.76
N LEU A 721 -34.93 -0.66 -11.06
CA LEU A 721 -33.68 -0.73 -11.83
C LEU A 721 -33.98 -0.70 -13.33
N LEU A 722 -33.44 0.28 -14.04
CA LEU A 722 -33.48 0.37 -15.50
C LEU A 722 -32.08 0.18 -16.07
N CYS A 723 -31.97 -0.63 -17.13
CA CYS A 723 -30.71 -0.88 -17.83
C CYS A 723 -30.86 -0.57 -19.33
N LYS A 724 -29.82 0.04 -19.93
CA LYS A 724 -29.73 0.33 -21.35
C LYS A 724 -28.38 -0.15 -21.88
N GLU A 725 -28.39 -0.83 -23.02
CA GLU A 725 -27.16 -1.22 -23.72
C GLU A 725 -26.76 -0.12 -24.69
N ILE A 726 -25.47 0.23 -24.69
CA ILE A 726 -24.85 1.07 -25.72
C ILE A 726 -23.75 0.31 -26.42
N ARG A 727 -23.56 0.57 -27.72
CA ARG A 727 -22.50 -0.04 -28.53
C ARG A 727 -21.61 1.04 -29.10
N PHE A 728 -20.31 0.89 -28.89
CA PHE A 728 -19.31 1.84 -29.37
C PHE A 728 -18.83 1.42 -30.77
N THR A 729 -19.16 2.20 -31.80
CA THR A 729 -18.60 2.01 -33.14
C THR A 729 -17.19 2.60 -33.25
N GLN A 730 -16.87 3.58 -32.40
CA GLN A 730 -15.56 4.21 -32.26
C GLN A 730 -15.24 4.36 -30.77
N SER A 731 -13.96 4.39 -30.42
CA SER A 731 -13.53 4.66 -29.04
C SER A 731 -13.83 6.12 -28.68
N GLY A 732 -14.40 6.34 -27.49
CA GLY A 732 -14.78 7.68 -27.05
C GLY A 732 -15.82 7.64 -25.93
N SER A 733 -16.64 8.68 -25.88
CA SER A 733 -17.66 8.88 -24.85
C SER A 733 -19.03 9.02 -25.49
N LEU A 734 -20.04 8.34 -24.94
CA LEU A 734 -21.44 8.43 -25.34
C LEU A 734 -22.32 8.82 -24.15
N ALA A 735 -23.42 9.53 -24.41
CA ALA A 735 -24.37 9.90 -23.36
C ALA A 735 -25.58 8.95 -23.35
N VAL A 736 -25.90 8.42 -22.17
CA VAL A 736 -27.10 7.61 -21.91
C VAL A 736 -28.04 8.39 -21.02
N LYS A 737 -29.31 8.46 -21.40
CA LYS A 737 -30.36 9.13 -20.63
C LYS A 737 -31.33 8.12 -20.04
N PHE A 738 -31.74 8.33 -18.80
CA PHE A 738 -32.81 7.61 -18.10
C PHE A 738 -33.91 8.61 -17.74
N ALA A 739 -35.17 8.24 -17.96
CA ALA A 739 -36.34 9.01 -17.56
C ALA A 739 -37.36 8.10 -16.85
N ALA A 740 -38.15 8.65 -15.92
CA ALA A 740 -39.12 7.88 -15.13
C ALA A 740 -40.21 7.16 -15.97
N GLN A 741 -40.43 7.59 -17.23
CA GLN A 741 -41.35 6.95 -18.19
C GLN A 741 -40.66 5.93 -19.12
N ASP A 742 -39.36 5.70 -19.01
CA ASP A 742 -38.65 4.75 -19.87
C ASP A 742 -39.05 3.30 -19.52
N SER A 743 -39.94 2.72 -20.31
CA SER A 743 -40.29 1.29 -20.25
C SER A 743 -39.44 0.48 -21.25
N GLY A 744 -38.23 0.09 -20.85
CA GLY A 744 -37.43 -0.95 -21.53
C GLY A 744 -36.80 -0.60 -22.90
N LEU A 745 -35.58 -1.11 -23.10
CA LEU A 745 -34.73 -1.09 -24.31
C LEU A 745 -34.92 0.09 -25.28
N VAL A 746 -34.15 1.16 -25.04
CA VAL A 746 -33.90 2.21 -26.05
C VAL A 746 -32.51 1.96 -26.63
N THR A 747 -32.44 1.40 -27.84
CA THR A 747 -31.20 1.26 -28.60
C THR A 747 -30.85 2.61 -29.22
N TYR A 748 -29.79 3.26 -28.74
CA TYR A 748 -29.19 4.39 -29.44
C TYR A 748 -28.15 3.83 -30.43
N VAL A 749 -28.35 4.08 -31.72
CA VAL A 749 -27.43 3.73 -32.82
C VAL A 749 -26.32 4.77 -32.91
#